data_AF-A0AAN6Y5M7-F1
#
_entry.id   AF-A0AAN6Y5M7-F1
#
_cell.length_a   1.000
_cell.length_b   1.000
_cell.length_c   1.000
_cell.angle_alpha   90.00
_cell.angle_beta   90.00
_cell.angle_gamma   90.00
#
_symmetry.space_group_name_H-M   'P 1'
#
loop_
_entity.id
_entity.type
_entity.pdbx_description
1 polymer ?
#
loop_
_entity_poly.entity_id
_entity_poly.type
_entity_poly.pdbx_seq_one_letter_code
_entity_poly.pdbx_strand_id
1 'polypeptide(L)'
;MSSTESLLTREQRPLPATPTRPYSEELGAPPLPTIEKDKPTWISRFTTDVVSDLRSTQWKTLGKWYLLGFWTYCLFTTAVVLPVYLYLIGMSSFPFEGLIETGLRSPGCLPNDAFDARSTTYNIFDPSGFFQITHGFGDLTFTQVKVIDLIWDIMVGRGGQTMLAYFSWKAFSTYFWLSMSTQPITYNSFWAIFLDRQPSLVGIYRVIRDFVSHQARRSKSIMIFVPFSMLFVLVFPIMMSAMTGYRPNLAGFVADTTNSLIPFEKFVLAAYVLHDGERVGYGRDFVVPFMFGVPFFEIRKQMTKTLGRSEAFQLTDDGYFAEASVRVCEQWRYREACELPWNVSQYVEQYGFYGLDNKTGKPAKIRTTWKGEFIPEPSLNISAFYIPPGSYFGHGWTDPETKTTPFADSSNLALNIQGTNTLYTLDYVQEHGSCQQQKSYQWGFSFLQVFLMAILLLIWTSGTYFTWLKAHKTLEKQVQLDEVDKEVPSEFKSALTFASTVQFEMAMAGKEKPELSLTNGQLHSAIQRDLHGGRIMSTTSEITTNIPEQYNPMKEIWSLCKRRWFIFPALVFTTLCMTTLVLLPIMTFFVAGAIVLIPLHTGFVFAISIGSTSRSRGFFAWAGFIGMLIGAVVGLMVITRGGA
;
A
#
# COMPACT_ATOMS: atom_id res chain seq x y z
N MET A 1 -90.12 10.68 23.13
CA MET A 1 -89.67 12.09 23.04
C MET A 1 -88.40 12.06 22.20
N SER A 2 -88.50 12.26 20.87
CA SER A 2 -88.32 13.54 20.15
C SER A 2 -86.91 14.11 20.43
N SER A 3 -85.98 14.36 19.49
CA SER A 3 -85.99 14.82 18.09
C SER A 3 -84.58 14.57 17.48
N THR A 4 -84.38 14.01 16.28
CA THR A 4 -84.20 14.66 14.95
C THR A 4 -83.08 15.72 14.76
N GLU A 5 -82.28 15.50 13.70
CA GLU A 5 -81.50 16.43 12.83
C GLU A 5 -80.21 17.09 13.40
N SER A 6 -79.10 17.30 12.67
CA SER A 6 -78.82 17.56 11.24
C SER A 6 -77.32 17.32 10.91
N LEU A 7 -77.01 16.64 9.81
CA LEU A 7 -76.36 17.14 8.57
C LEU A 7 -75.12 18.05 8.71
N LEU A 8 -73.98 17.61 8.16
CA LEU A 8 -73.07 18.45 7.35
C LEU A 8 -72.17 17.55 6.47
N THR A 9 -72.65 17.31 5.26
CA THR A 9 -71.96 16.69 4.12
C THR A 9 -70.94 17.68 3.54
N ARG A 10 -69.71 17.19 3.33
CA ARG A 10 -68.59 17.94 2.77
C ARG A 10 -68.77 18.09 1.25
N GLU A 11 -69.02 19.33 0.84
CA GLU A 11 -69.24 19.81 -0.51
C GLU A 11 -68.03 19.53 -1.44
N GLN A 12 -68.28 18.81 -2.54
CA GLN A 12 -67.35 18.62 -3.65
C GLN A 12 -67.31 19.89 -4.52
N ARG A 13 -66.12 20.49 -4.67
CA ARG A 13 -65.87 21.60 -5.60
C ARG A 13 -65.74 21.06 -7.04
N PRO A 14 -66.49 21.59 -8.03
CA PRO A 14 -66.26 21.27 -9.43
C PRO A 14 -65.14 22.11 -10.06
N LEU A 15 -64.43 21.49 -11.00
CA LEU A 15 -63.36 22.05 -11.84
C LEU A 15 -63.87 23.18 -12.75
N PRO A 16 -63.07 24.24 -13.00
CA PRO A 16 -63.47 25.32 -13.90
C PRO A 16 -63.38 24.91 -15.38
N ALA A 17 -64.44 25.24 -16.11
CA ALA A 17 -64.60 25.05 -17.53
C ALA A 17 -63.65 25.94 -18.35
N THR A 18 -63.03 25.33 -19.36
CA THR A 18 -62.21 25.98 -20.38
C THR A 18 -63.08 26.82 -21.32
N PRO A 19 -62.72 28.09 -21.63
CA PRO A 19 -63.48 28.89 -22.57
C PRO A 19 -63.16 28.49 -24.02
N THR A 20 -64.21 28.16 -24.77
CA THR A 20 -64.25 28.05 -26.22
C THR A 20 -63.99 29.41 -26.87
N ARG A 21 -63.00 29.48 -27.78
CA ARG A 21 -62.78 30.64 -28.65
C ARG A 21 -63.70 30.59 -29.87
N PRO A 22 -64.23 31.72 -30.34
CA PRO A 22 -65.05 31.78 -31.54
C PRO A 22 -64.21 31.71 -32.82
N TYR A 23 -64.82 31.09 -33.82
CA TYR A 23 -64.46 31.17 -35.24
C TYR A 23 -64.39 32.65 -35.68
N SER A 24 -63.29 33.04 -36.34
CA SER A 24 -63.21 34.25 -37.14
C SER A 24 -62.72 33.88 -38.54
N GLU A 25 -63.57 34.25 -39.51
CA GLU A 25 -63.42 34.14 -40.96
C GLU A 25 -62.11 34.69 -41.53
N GLU A 26 -61.81 34.15 -42.69
CA GLU A 26 -60.70 34.44 -43.59
C GLU A 26 -60.60 35.92 -43.98
N LEU A 27 -59.40 36.49 -43.88
CA LEU A 27 -58.95 37.54 -44.79
C LEU A 27 -57.50 37.23 -45.18
N GLY A 28 -57.29 36.97 -46.47
CA GLY A 28 -56.03 36.50 -47.03
C GLY A 28 -54.86 37.44 -46.74
N ALA A 29 -53.85 36.90 -46.05
CA ALA A 29 -52.51 37.47 -46.00
C ALA A 29 -51.60 36.66 -46.96
N PRO A 30 -50.71 37.31 -47.72
CA PRO A 30 -49.81 36.63 -48.65
C PRO A 30 -48.83 35.73 -47.88
N PRO A 31 -48.31 34.65 -48.51
CA PRO A 31 -47.46 33.68 -47.82
C PRO A 31 -46.16 34.36 -47.39
N LEU A 32 -45.93 34.41 -46.08
CA LEU A 32 -44.61 34.69 -45.51
C LEU A 32 -43.65 33.57 -45.96
N PRO A 33 -42.40 33.91 -46.34
CA PRO A 33 -41.43 32.92 -46.74
C PRO A 33 -41.21 31.96 -45.57
N THR A 34 -41.39 30.67 -45.82
CA THR A 34 -40.93 29.61 -44.92
C THR A 34 -39.42 29.76 -44.81
N ILE A 35 -38.97 30.42 -43.74
CA ILE A 35 -37.59 30.36 -43.30
C ILE A 35 -37.36 28.89 -42.96
N GLU A 36 -36.72 28.18 -43.89
CA GLU A 36 -36.15 26.86 -43.66
C GLU A 36 -35.22 27.03 -42.46
N LYS A 37 -35.70 26.61 -41.27
CA LYS A 37 -34.85 26.57 -40.08
C LYS A 37 -33.72 25.62 -40.41
N ASP A 38 -32.56 26.19 -40.74
CA ASP A 38 -31.32 25.47 -41.00
C ASP A 38 -31.23 24.33 -40.00
N LYS A 39 -31.28 23.09 -40.53
CA LYS A 39 -31.19 21.89 -39.69
C LYS A 39 -29.92 22.08 -38.86
N PRO A 40 -30.02 22.07 -37.52
CA PRO A 40 -28.88 22.42 -36.69
C PRO A 40 -27.73 21.51 -37.09
N THR A 41 -26.63 22.13 -37.46
CA THR A 41 -25.42 21.45 -37.92
C THR A 41 -25.03 20.42 -36.87
N TRP A 42 -24.37 19.35 -37.31
CA TRP A 42 -23.99 18.26 -36.42
C TRP A 42 -23.18 18.77 -35.21
N ILE A 43 -22.40 19.85 -35.39
CA ILE A 43 -21.63 20.56 -34.35
C ILE A 43 -22.55 21.23 -33.33
N SER A 44 -23.59 21.94 -33.77
CA SER A 44 -24.56 22.60 -32.88
C SER A 44 -25.31 21.58 -32.01
N ARG A 45 -25.72 20.44 -32.59
CA ARG A 45 -26.37 19.38 -31.80
C ARG A 45 -25.40 18.79 -30.78
N PHE A 46 -24.17 18.53 -31.20
CA PHE A 46 -23.14 17.97 -30.34
C PHE A 46 -22.77 18.88 -29.16
N THR A 47 -22.59 20.19 -29.37
CA THR A 47 -22.28 21.13 -28.28
C THR A 47 -23.44 21.27 -27.32
N THR A 48 -24.68 21.26 -27.83
CA THR A 48 -25.89 21.30 -27.01
C THR A 48 -26.01 20.04 -26.15
N ASP A 49 -25.69 18.86 -26.70
CA ASP A 49 -25.70 17.59 -25.96
C ASP A 49 -24.64 17.58 -24.84
N VAL A 50 -23.41 18.04 -25.11
CA VAL A 50 -22.34 18.12 -24.10
C VAL A 50 -22.67 19.13 -22.99
N VAL A 51 -23.18 20.32 -23.34
CA VAL A 51 -23.56 21.35 -22.36
C VAL A 51 -24.78 20.93 -21.53
N SER A 52 -25.74 20.24 -22.14
CA SER A 52 -26.89 19.66 -21.46
C SER A 52 -26.46 18.57 -20.47
N ASP A 53 -25.55 17.68 -20.88
CA ASP A 53 -24.98 16.64 -20.02
C ASP A 53 -24.24 17.27 -18.83
N LEU A 54 -23.39 18.29 -19.05
CA LEU A 54 -22.68 19.02 -17.99
C LEU A 54 -23.62 19.73 -17.01
N ARG A 55 -24.69 20.37 -17.48
CA ARG A 55 -25.66 21.06 -16.61
C ARG A 55 -26.57 20.10 -15.84
N SER A 56 -26.92 18.97 -16.43
CA SER A 56 -27.74 17.94 -15.78
C SER A 56 -26.93 17.01 -14.88
N THR A 57 -25.59 17.14 -14.88
CA THR A 57 -24.71 16.31 -14.07
C THR A 57 -24.98 16.54 -12.59
N GLN A 58 -25.47 15.49 -11.92
CA GLN A 58 -25.48 15.46 -10.47
C GLN A 58 -24.05 15.22 -9.98
N TRP A 59 -23.34 16.27 -9.56
CA TRP A 59 -21.96 16.20 -9.04
C TRP A 59 -21.77 15.15 -7.93
N LYS A 60 -22.82 14.87 -7.16
CA LYS A 60 -22.85 13.77 -6.17
C LYS A 60 -22.66 12.39 -6.82
N THR A 61 -23.16 12.19 -8.04
CA THR A 61 -23.01 10.96 -8.83
C THR A 61 -21.60 10.84 -9.40
N LEU A 62 -21.01 11.94 -9.90
CA LEU A 62 -19.61 11.99 -10.32
C LEU A 62 -18.66 11.62 -9.15
N GLY A 63 -18.87 12.21 -7.97
CA GLY A 63 -18.09 11.88 -6.78
C GLY A 63 -18.21 10.41 -6.37
N LYS A 64 -19.40 9.81 -6.48
CA LYS A 64 -19.60 8.37 -6.22
C LYS A 64 -18.83 7.50 -7.21
N TRP A 65 -18.82 7.84 -8.49
CA TRP A 65 -18.06 7.09 -9.50
C TRP A 65 -16.56 7.25 -9.33
N TYR A 66 -16.09 8.44 -8.96
CA TYR A 66 -14.69 8.67 -8.64
C TYR A 66 -14.25 7.86 -7.41
N LEU A 67 -15.06 7.86 -6.33
CA LEU A 67 -14.80 7.04 -5.15
C LEU A 67 -14.82 5.54 -5.46
N LEU A 68 -15.74 5.08 -6.31
CA LEU A 68 -15.78 3.67 -6.75
C LEU A 68 -14.57 3.31 -7.62
N GLY A 69 -14.17 4.19 -8.55
CA GLY A 69 -12.99 4.03 -9.38
C GLY A 69 -11.71 4.00 -8.55
N PHE A 70 -11.58 4.93 -7.60
CA PHE A 70 -10.48 4.95 -6.65
C PHE A 70 -10.45 3.70 -5.77
N TRP A 71 -11.60 3.26 -5.27
CA TRP A 71 -11.70 2.04 -4.47
C TRP A 71 -11.33 0.78 -5.26
N THR A 72 -11.83 0.63 -6.50
CA THR A 72 -11.47 -0.50 -7.38
C THR A 72 -10.00 -0.48 -7.77
N TYR A 73 -9.43 0.71 -7.98
CA TYR A 73 -7.99 0.89 -8.17
C TYR A 73 -7.21 0.44 -6.94
N CYS A 74 -7.58 0.89 -5.74
CA CYS A 74 -6.96 0.46 -4.48
C CYS A 74 -7.09 -1.04 -4.28
N LEU A 75 -8.24 -1.64 -4.57
CA LEU A 75 -8.45 -3.08 -4.49
C LEU A 75 -7.53 -3.85 -5.43
N PHE A 76 -7.47 -3.46 -6.69
CA PHE A 76 -6.66 -4.17 -7.68
C PHE A 76 -5.16 -3.98 -7.41
N THR A 77 -4.74 -2.77 -7.05
CA THR A 77 -3.35 -2.51 -6.68
C THR A 77 -2.93 -3.35 -5.49
N THR A 78 -3.76 -3.49 -4.46
CA THR A 78 -3.41 -4.25 -3.25
C THR A 78 -3.65 -5.76 -3.38
N ALA A 79 -4.59 -6.22 -4.22
CA ALA A 79 -4.91 -7.64 -4.39
C ALA A 79 -4.15 -8.31 -5.53
N VAL A 80 -3.76 -7.57 -6.56
CA VAL A 80 -3.06 -8.10 -7.75
C VAL A 80 -1.66 -7.53 -7.81
N VAL A 81 -1.51 -6.21 -7.75
CA VAL A 81 -0.20 -5.59 -7.98
C VAL A 81 0.71 -5.76 -6.80
N LEU A 82 0.24 -5.64 -5.55
CA LEU A 82 1.06 -5.83 -4.38
C LEU A 82 1.54 -7.30 -4.30
N PRO A 83 0.70 -8.35 -4.46
CA PRO A 83 1.20 -9.73 -4.44
C PRO A 83 2.04 -10.08 -5.67
N VAL A 84 1.73 -9.57 -6.87
CA VAL A 84 2.56 -9.79 -8.07
C VAL A 84 3.88 -9.04 -7.96
N TYR A 85 3.88 -7.81 -7.44
CA TYR A 85 5.09 -7.04 -7.17
C TYR A 85 5.94 -7.72 -6.10
N LEU A 86 5.33 -8.19 -5.01
CA LEU A 86 6.02 -8.93 -3.95
C LEU A 86 6.48 -10.31 -4.43
N TYR A 87 5.73 -10.99 -5.30
CA TYR A 87 6.13 -12.25 -5.93
C TYR A 87 7.25 -12.03 -6.94
N LEU A 88 7.21 -10.96 -7.73
CA LEU A 88 8.29 -10.58 -8.62
C LEU A 88 9.53 -10.19 -7.82
N ILE A 89 9.42 -9.44 -6.72
CA ILE A 89 10.53 -9.19 -5.80
C ILE A 89 11.04 -10.48 -5.15
N GLY A 90 10.15 -11.40 -4.78
CA GLY A 90 10.52 -12.67 -4.14
C GLY A 90 11.08 -13.72 -5.10
N MET A 91 10.72 -13.68 -6.39
CA MET A 91 11.16 -14.63 -7.43
C MET A 91 12.29 -14.09 -8.29
N SER A 92 12.35 -12.77 -8.48
CA SER A 92 13.47 -12.19 -9.18
C SER A 92 14.62 -12.06 -8.20
N SER A 93 15.76 -12.63 -8.56
CA SER A 93 17.05 -12.28 -7.96
C SER A 93 17.43 -10.80 -8.23
N PHE A 94 16.50 -9.98 -8.74
CA PHE A 94 16.65 -8.54 -8.95
C PHE A 94 16.26 -7.82 -7.65
N PRO A 95 17.22 -7.28 -6.87
CA PRO A 95 16.98 -6.47 -5.72
C PRO A 95 16.50 -5.12 -6.24
N PHE A 96 15.21 -4.92 -6.12
CA PHE A 96 14.59 -3.63 -6.29
C PHE A 96 14.86 -2.75 -5.05
N GLU A 97 16.11 -2.70 -4.58
CA GLU A 97 16.55 -1.90 -3.43
C GLU A 97 16.64 -0.40 -3.76
N GLY A 98 16.55 -0.03 -5.04
CA GLY A 98 16.59 1.37 -5.47
C GLY A 98 15.31 2.17 -5.18
N LEU A 99 14.16 1.53 -4.97
CA LEU A 99 12.88 2.22 -4.71
C LEU A 99 12.37 2.04 -3.29
N ILE A 100 12.77 0.96 -2.64
CA ILE A 100 12.62 0.79 -1.20
C ILE A 100 14.02 0.92 -0.61
N GLU A 101 14.51 2.16 -0.56
CA GLU A 101 15.41 2.59 0.52
C GLU A 101 14.64 2.38 1.83
N THR A 102 14.41 1.13 2.23
CA THR A 102 14.09 0.81 3.62
C THR A 102 15.21 1.44 4.40
N GLY A 103 14.87 2.20 5.44
CA GLY A 103 15.80 3.00 6.21
C GLY A 103 16.87 2.19 6.95
N LEU A 104 17.72 1.46 6.24
CA LEU A 104 19.08 1.07 6.61
C LEU A 104 19.94 2.34 6.63
N ARG A 105 19.50 3.27 7.47
CA ARG A 105 20.22 4.50 7.81
C ARG A 105 21.35 4.21 8.79
N SER A 106 21.37 2.99 9.34
CA SER A 106 22.38 2.53 10.27
C SER A 106 23.36 1.59 9.55
N PRO A 107 24.58 2.04 9.22
CA PRO A 107 25.61 1.15 8.70
C PRO A 107 25.85 0.01 9.69
N GLY A 108 25.72 -1.24 9.21
CA GLY A 108 26.00 -2.46 9.97
C GLY A 108 24.93 -2.91 10.97
N CYS A 109 23.76 -2.27 11.06
CA CYS A 109 22.68 -2.71 11.95
C CYS A 109 21.41 -3.09 11.21
N LEU A 110 20.94 -4.30 11.49
CA LEU A 110 19.69 -4.82 10.97
C LEU A 110 18.49 -4.34 11.81
N PRO A 111 17.26 -4.34 11.26
CA PRO A 111 16.05 -4.00 12.00
C PRO A 111 15.83 -4.84 13.27
N ASN A 112 16.43 -6.03 13.37
CA ASN A 112 16.36 -6.91 14.53
C ASN A 112 17.43 -6.65 15.59
N ASP A 113 18.09 -5.50 15.53
CA ASP A 113 19.16 -5.06 16.43
C ASP A 113 20.44 -5.89 16.33
N ALA A 114 20.51 -6.84 15.40
CA ALA A 114 21.71 -7.59 15.12
C ALA A 114 22.71 -6.73 14.34
N PHE A 115 23.98 -6.82 14.74
CA PHE A 115 25.09 -6.26 13.99
C PHE A 115 25.51 -7.24 12.90
N ASP A 116 25.60 -6.77 11.67
CA ASP A 116 26.05 -7.56 10.54
C ASP A 116 27.01 -6.73 9.67
N ALA A 117 28.29 -7.07 9.75
CA ALA A 117 29.35 -6.51 8.93
C ALA A 117 29.44 -7.20 7.57
N ARG A 118 28.78 -8.35 7.34
CA ARG A 118 28.82 -9.11 6.08
C ARG A 118 27.61 -8.85 5.20
N SER A 119 26.42 -8.76 5.77
CA SER A 119 25.18 -8.42 5.07
C SER A 119 24.60 -7.09 5.54
N THR A 120 24.07 -6.33 4.60
CA THR A 120 23.23 -5.15 4.88
C THR A 120 21.76 -5.42 4.54
N THR A 121 21.44 -6.62 4.06
CA THR A 121 20.10 -6.98 3.62
C THR A 121 19.34 -7.66 4.76
N TYR A 122 18.11 -7.20 4.96
CA TYR A 122 17.19 -7.80 5.91
C TYR A 122 16.03 -8.42 5.15
N ASN A 123 15.71 -9.68 5.44
CA ASN A 123 14.52 -10.29 4.87
C ASN A 123 13.28 -9.66 5.53
N ILE A 124 12.57 -8.82 4.78
CA ILE A 124 11.36 -8.13 5.26
C ILE A 124 10.21 -9.08 5.64
N PHE A 125 10.27 -10.34 5.21
CA PHE A 125 9.33 -11.40 5.59
C PHE A 125 9.80 -12.24 6.77
N ASP A 126 10.95 -11.92 7.37
CA ASP A 126 11.44 -12.61 8.55
C ASP A 126 10.50 -12.37 9.75
N PRO A 127 10.02 -13.44 10.42
CA PRO A 127 9.12 -13.34 11.56
C PRO A 127 9.66 -12.49 12.72
N SER A 128 10.99 -12.39 12.88
CA SER A 128 11.62 -11.52 13.88
C SER A 128 11.22 -10.05 13.69
N GLY A 129 10.90 -9.66 12.45
CA GLY A 129 10.46 -8.32 12.09
C GLY A 129 8.99 -8.01 12.41
N PHE A 130 8.21 -8.98 12.89
CA PHE A 130 6.75 -8.80 13.04
C PHE A 130 6.40 -7.63 13.95
N PHE A 131 7.08 -7.47 15.09
CA PHE A 131 6.87 -6.35 16.02
C PHE A 131 7.95 -5.26 15.90
N GLN A 132 8.81 -5.35 14.90
CA GLN A 132 9.90 -4.41 14.72
C GLN A 132 9.56 -3.38 13.64
N ILE A 133 10.13 -2.20 13.79
CA ILE A 133 10.06 -1.17 12.76
C ILE A 133 11.08 -1.54 11.69
N THR A 134 10.61 -2.28 10.69
CA THR A 134 11.37 -2.65 9.48
C THR A 134 11.51 -1.48 8.51
N HIS A 135 10.57 -0.53 8.54
CA HIS A 135 10.55 0.65 7.69
C HIS A 135 10.40 1.88 8.58
N GLY A 136 11.54 2.40 9.07
CA GLY A 136 11.61 3.62 9.86
C GLY A 136 12.05 4.82 9.03
N PHE A 137 11.59 6.01 9.42
CA PHE A 137 12.00 7.26 8.81
C PHE A 137 12.18 8.40 9.83
N GLY A 138 13.11 9.30 9.51
CA GLY A 138 13.38 10.53 10.26
C GLY A 138 14.55 10.45 11.24
N ASP A 139 15.15 11.62 11.52
CA ASP A 139 15.98 11.87 12.71
C ASP A 139 15.20 12.77 13.66
N LEU A 140 14.24 12.18 14.35
CA LEU A 140 13.28 12.90 15.16
C LEU A 140 13.69 12.87 16.63
N THR A 141 13.28 13.88 17.38
CA THR A 141 13.37 13.85 18.84
C THR A 141 12.31 12.91 19.41
N PHE A 142 12.55 12.41 20.62
CA PHE A 142 11.57 11.57 21.35
C PHE A 142 10.17 12.19 21.42
N THR A 143 10.09 13.50 21.64
CA THR A 143 8.83 14.23 21.71
C THR A 143 8.11 14.24 20.36
N GLN A 144 8.85 14.46 19.26
CA GLN A 144 8.26 14.47 17.91
C GLN A 144 7.67 13.10 17.54
N VAL A 145 8.42 12.01 17.75
CA VAL A 145 7.91 10.67 17.41
C VAL A 145 6.69 10.29 18.25
N LYS A 146 6.66 10.66 19.53
CA LYS A 146 5.49 10.44 20.40
C LYS A 146 4.25 11.19 19.94
N VAL A 147 4.41 12.42 19.46
CA VAL A 147 3.29 13.21 18.93
C VAL A 147 2.75 12.58 17.65
N ILE A 148 3.63 12.13 16.75
CA ILE A 148 3.23 11.44 15.52
C ILE A 148 2.45 10.16 15.85
N ASP A 149 2.97 9.36 16.76
CA ASP A 149 2.35 8.11 17.22
C ASP A 149 0.96 8.34 17.84
N LEU A 150 0.85 9.36 18.70
CA LEU A 150 -0.43 9.77 19.29
C LEU A 150 -1.46 10.21 18.24
N ILE A 151 -1.04 11.02 17.26
CA ILE A 151 -1.91 11.49 16.17
C ILE A 151 -2.39 10.30 15.34
N TRP A 152 -1.49 9.36 15.03
CA TRP A 152 -1.81 8.16 14.28
C TRP A 152 -2.86 7.30 14.99
N ASP A 153 -2.67 7.02 16.29
CA ASP A 153 -3.60 6.20 17.06
C ASP A 153 -4.99 6.83 17.19
N ILE A 154 -5.06 8.15 17.32
CA ILE A 154 -6.34 8.88 17.39
C ILE A 154 -7.02 8.92 16.01
N MET A 155 -6.34 9.47 15.00
CA MET A 155 -6.97 9.72 13.71
C MET A 155 -7.18 8.44 12.91
N VAL A 156 -6.15 7.61 12.82
CA VAL A 156 -6.18 6.40 12.01
C VAL A 156 -6.75 5.24 12.81
N GLY A 157 -6.29 5.03 14.05
CA GLY A 157 -6.81 3.98 14.92
C GLY A 157 -8.29 4.17 15.27
N ARG A 158 -8.63 5.21 16.04
CA ARG A 158 -10.02 5.44 16.49
C ARG A 158 -10.92 6.02 15.40
N GLY A 159 -10.42 6.97 14.61
CA GLY A 159 -11.18 7.52 13.48
C GLY A 159 -11.49 6.46 12.42
N GLY A 160 -10.49 5.63 12.08
CA GLY A 160 -10.69 4.48 11.17
C GLY A 160 -11.69 3.46 11.71
N GLN A 161 -11.59 3.08 12.99
CA GLN A 161 -12.57 2.19 13.64
C GLN A 161 -14.00 2.72 13.52
N THR A 162 -14.19 4.02 13.78
CA THR A 162 -15.50 4.67 13.70
C THR A 162 -16.06 4.61 12.27
N MET A 163 -15.20 4.85 11.28
CA MET A 163 -15.56 4.76 9.87
C MET A 163 -15.95 3.33 9.46
N LEU A 164 -15.15 2.33 9.86
CA LEU A 164 -15.45 0.92 9.59
C LEU A 164 -16.78 0.52 10.25
N ALA A 165 -16.98 0.88 11.51
CA ALA A 165 -18.22 0.61 12.23
C ALA A 165 -19.45 1.21 11.52
N TYR A 166 -19.36 2.46 11.06
CA TYR A 166 -20.44 3.13 10.35
C TYR A 166 -20.84 2.42 9.04
N PHE A 167 -19.86 2.03 8.22
CA PHE A 167 -20.15 1.34 6.95
C PHE A 167 -20.63 -0.08 7.16
N SER A 168 -20.03 -0.83 8.10
CA SER A 168 -20.50 -2.15 8.51
C SER A 168 -21.95 -2.07 9.01
N TRP A 169 -22.25 -1.12 9.89
CA TRP A 169 -23.61 -0.88 10.41
C TRP A 169 -24.61 -0.68 9.28
N LYS A 170 -24.32 0.22 8.34
CA LYS A 170 -25.20 0.54 7.22
C LYS A 170 -25.45 -0.66 6.30
N ALA A 171 -24.41 -1.44 6.00
CA ALA A 171 -24.53 -2.63 5.18
C ALA A 171 -25.31 -3.75 5.88
N PHE A 172 -25.00 -4.00 7.16
CA PHE A 172 -25.56 -5.10 7.93
C PHE A 172 -27.01 -4.83 8.33
N SER A 173 -27.36 -3.64 8.83
CA SER A 173 -28.76 -3.29 9.16
C SER A 173 -29.71 -3.52 8.00
N THR A 174 -29.31 -3.10 6.79
CA THR A 174 -30.07 -3.30 5.55
C THR A 174 -30.23 -4.79 5.21
N TYR A 175 -29.15 -5.57 5.35
CA TYR A 175 -29.18 -7.01 5.12
C TYR A 175 -30.04 -7.75 6.16
N PHE A 176 -29.92 -7.39 7.43
CA PHE A 176 -30.68 -7.98 8.53
C PHE A 176 -32.17 -7.72 8.38
N TRP A 177 -32.55 -6.49 8.02
CA TRP A 177 -33.95 -6.16 7.72
C TRP A 177 -34.54 -7.05 6.63
N LEU A 178 -33.81 -7.24 5.54
CA LEU A 178 -34.19 -8.15 4.46
C LEU A 178 -34.22 -9.63 4.91
N SER A 179 -33.31 -10.03 5.81
CA SER A 179 -33.33 -11.38 6.35
C SER A 179 -34.58 -11.61 7.21
N MET A 180 -35.00 -10.63 8.00
CA MET A 180 -36.19 -10.70 8.86
C MET A 180 -37.50 -10.83 8.09
N SER A 181 -37.57 -10.38 6.83
CA SER A 181 -38.76 -10.55 6.01
C SER A 181 -38.88 -11.97 5.42
N THR A 182 -37.77 -12.71 5.38
CA THR A 182 -37.74 -14.07 4.82
C THR A 182 -37.69 -15.16 5.88
N GLN A 183 -37.06 -14.87 7.03
CA GLN A 183 -36.90 -15.81 8.14
C GLN A 183 -36.94 -15.09 9.49
N PRO A 184 -37.54 -15.72 10.51
CA PRO A 184 -37.55 -15.18 11.86
C PRO A 184 -36.13 -15.13 12.47
N ILE A 185 -35.80 -14.02 13.12
CA ILE A 185 -34.53 -13.79 13.83
C ILE A 185 -34.77 -13.83 15.35
N THR A 186 -33.82 -14.36 16.12
CA THR A 186 -33.93 -14.39 17.60
C THR A 186 -33.90 -12.99 18.22
N TYR A 187 -34.54 -12.82 19.38
CA TYR A 187 -34.54 -11.55 20.10
C TYR A 187 -33.14 -11.06 20.46
N ASN A 188 -32.22 -11.97 20.82
CA ASN A 188 -30.84 -11.63 21.17
C ASN A 188 -30.07 -11.06 19.96
N SER A 189 -30.26 -11.62 18.77
CA SER A 189 -29.63 -11.11 17.54
C SER A 189 -30.22 -9.77 17.15
N PHE A 190 -31.56 -9.65 17.18
CA PHE A 190 -32.23 -8.37 16.91
C PHE A 190 -31.76 -7.27 17.86
N TRP A 191 -31.67 -7.57 19.15
CA TRP A 191 -31.16 -6.63 20.16
C TRP A 191 -29.71 -6.23 19.90
N ALA A 192 -28.82 -7.22 19.69
CA ALA A 192 -27.40 -6.97 19.47
C ALA A 192 -27.11 -6.14 18.20
N ILE A 193 -28.00 -6.19 17.21
CA ILE A 193 -27.84 -5.44 15.96
C ILE A 193 -28.55 -4.10 16.07
N PHE A 194 -29.86 -4.08 16.36
CA PHE A 194 -30.66 -2.85 16.23
C PHE A 194 -30.71 -1.96 17.47
N LEU A 195 -30.40 -2.50 18.65
CA LEU A 195 -30.61 -1.81 19.92
C LEU A 195 -29.31 -1.60 20.71
N ASP A 196 -28.32 -2.47 20.54
CA ASP A 196 -27.00 -2.29 21.16
C ASP A 196 -26.20 -1.21 20.42
N ARG A 197 -25.86 -0.13 21.12
CA ARG A 197 -25.18 1.05 20.53
C ARG A 197 -23.68 0.85 20.33
N GLN A 198 -23.11 -0.21 20.88
CA GLN A 198 -21.66 -0.47 20.84
C GLN A 198 -21.36 -1.91 20.39
N PRO A 199 -20.36 -2.11 19.52
CA PRO A 199 -19.87 -3.46 19.22
C PRO A 199 -19.20 -4.03 20.48
N SER A 200 -19.96 -4.82 21.24
CA SER A 200 -19.52 -5.48 22.47
C SER A 200 -19.11 -6.93 22.19
N LEU A 201 -18.10 -7.45 22.90
CA LEU A 201 -17.72 -8.87 22.80
C LEU A 201 -18.90 -9.81 23.12
N VAL A 202 -19.77 -9.39 24.04
CA VAL A 202 -21.00 -10.11 24.41
C VAL A 202 -22.00 -10.09 23.26
N GLY A 203 -22.20 -8.95 22.59
CA GLY A 203 -23.05 -8.83 21.41
C GLY A 203 -22.55 -9.72 20.27
N ILE A 204 -21.24 -9.69 19.98
CA ILE A 204 -20.60 -10.56 18.96
C ILE A 204 -20.80 -12.03 19.30
N TYR A 205 -20.53 -12.44 20.54
CA TYR A 205 -20.72 -13.81 20.98
C TYR A 205 -22.18 -14.27 20.86
N ARG A 206 -23.15 -13.43 21.24
CA ARG A 206 -24.58 -13.73 21.11
C ARG A 206 -24.97 -13.92 19.65
N VAL A 207 -24.49 -13.04 18.76
CA VAL A 207 -24.71 -13.13 17.32
C VAL A 207 -24.10 -14.42 16.76
N ILE A 208 -22.83 -14.74 17.09
CA ILE A 208 -22.17 -15.99 16.67
C ILE A 208 -22.94 -17.22 17.17
N ARG A 209 -23.28 -17.26 18.46
CA ARG A 209 -23.95 -18.40 19.08
C ARG A 209 -25.31 -18.64 18.42
N ASP A 210 -26.11 -17.59 18.27
CA ASP A 210 -27.44 -17.71 17.68
C ASP A 210 -27.36 -18.10 16.19
N PHE A 211 -26.34 -17.65 15.47
CA PHE A 211 -26.07 -18.09 14.09
C PHE A 211 -25.65 -19.56 14.00
N VAL A 212 -24.80 -20.05 14.89
CA VAL A 212 -24.30 -21.43 14.89
C VAL A 212 -25.38 -22.43 15.35
N SER A 213 -26.24 -22.03 16.30
CA SER A 213 -27.18 -22.93 16.97
C SER A 213 -28.57 -23.01 16.32
N HIS A 214 -29.04 -21.95 15.63
CA HIS A 214 -30.48 -21.84 15.31
C HIS A 214 -30.86 -21.64 13.84
N GLN A 215 -29.92 -21.56 12.87
CA GLN A 215 -30.26 -21.35 11.47
C GLN A 215 -29.57 -22.29 10.48
N ALA A 216 -30.30 -23.32 10.03
CA ALA A 216 -30.03 -23.98 8.76
C ALA A 216 -30.70 -23.17 7.62
N ARG A 217 -30.02 -22.22 6.94
CA ARG A 217 -30.44 -21.75 5.59
C ARG A 217 -29.44 -20.87 4.78
N ARG A 218 -29.41 -21.22 3.48
CA ARG A 218 -29.01 -20.58 2.20
C ARG A 218 -27.71 -19.77 1.97
N SER A 219 -27.10 -19.02 2.90
CA SER A 219 -25.86 -18.26 2.58
C SER A 219 -24.79 -18.32 3.67
N LYS A 220 -24.03 -19.42 3.67
CA LYS A 220 -22.95 -19.69 4.64
C LYS A 220 -21.89 -18.57 4.70
N SER A 221 -21.61 -17.91 3.57
CA SER A 221 -20.57 -16.88 3.48
C SER A 221 -20.88 -15.60 4.27
N ILE A 222 -22.13 -15.13 4.28
CA ILE A 222 -22.49 -13.89 5.00
C ILE A 222 -22.51 -14.13 6.51
N MET A 223 -22.88 -15.33 6.93
CA MET A 223 -22.92 -15.74 8.33
C MET A 223 -21.52 -15.78 8.98
N ILE A 224 -20.49 -16.11 8.20
CA ILE A 224 -19.09 -16.07 8.66
C ILE A 224 -18.56 -14.63 8.60
N PHE A 225 -18.95 -13.88 7.56
CA PHE A 225 -18.45 -12.53 7.33
C PHE A 225 -18.91 -11.50 8.37
N VAL A 226 -20.17 -11.54 8.84
CA VAL A 226 -20.69 -10.56 9.81
C VAL A 226 -19.92 -10.62 11.14
N PRO A 227 -19.78 -11.79 11.80
CA PRO A 227 -18.97 -11.89 13.02
C PRO A 227 -17.49 -11.53 12.81
N PHE A 228 -16.90 -11.96 11.69
CA PHE A 228 -15.54 -11.57 11.32
C PHE A 228 -15.41 -10.05 11.23
N SER A 229 -16.34 -9.37 10.56
CA SER A 229 -16.34 -7.91 10.41
C SER A 229 -16.50 -7.21 11.75
N MET A 230 -17.39 -7.69 12.63
CA MET A 230 -17.55 -7.13 13.98
C MET A 230 -16.27 -7.29 14.82
N LEU A 231 -15.63 -8.46 14.78
CA LEU A 231 -14.37 -8.70 15.48
C LEU A 231 -13.24 -7.82 14.91
N PHE A 232 -13.16 -7.71 13.59
CA PHE A 232 -12.17 -6.88 12.92
C PHE A 232 -12.32 -5.40 13.30
N VAL A 233 -13.54 -4.85 13.28
CA VAL A 233 -13.82 -3.47 13.72
C VAL A 233 -13.39 -3.26 15.18
N LEU A 234 -13.60 -4.25 16.05
CA LEU A 234 -13.22 -4.17 17.46
C LEU A 234 -11.69 -4.16 17.66
N VAL A 235 -10.98 -5.04 16.95
CA VAL A 235 -9.52 -5.21 17.06
C VAL A 235 -8.74 -4.17 16.25
N PHE A 236 -9.40 -3.48 15.31
CA PHE A 236 -8.77 -2.53 14.38
C PHE A 236 -7.84 -1.50 15.06
N PRO A 237 -8.23 -0.75 16.11
CA PRO A 237 -7.34 0.22 16.75
C PRO A 237 -6.07 -0.41 17.33
N ILE A 238 -6.20 -1.62 17.88
CA ILE A 238 -5.08 -2.36 18.49
C ILE A 238 -4.08 -2.72 17.40
N MET A 239 -4.56 -3.22 16.26
CA MET A 239 -3.69 -3.51 15.12
C MET A 239 -3.11 -2.25 14.49
N MET A 240 -3.85 -1.14 14.47
CA MET A 240 -3.33 0.13 13.96
C MET A 240 -2.16 0.65 14.78
N SER A 241 -2.27 0.55 16.11
CA SER A 241 -1.20 0.93 17.04
C SER A 241 -0.04 -0.06 16.98
N ALA A 242 -0.30 -1.37 16.87
CA ALA A 242 0.74 -2.39 16.85
C ALA A 242 1.62 -2.36 15.57
N MET A 243 1.07 -1.92 14.43
CA MET A 243 1.82 -1.91 13.17
C MET A 243 2.76 -0.72 13.04
N THR A 244 2.54 0.30 13.85
CA THR A 244 3.37 1.51 13.90
C THR A 244 4.12 1.58 15.20
N GLY A 245 5.14 2.43 15.21
CA GLY A 245 5.75 2.81 16.46
C GLY A 245 6.98 3.64 16.22
N TYR A 246 7.76 3.82 17.28
CA TYR A 246 9.04 4.48 17.23
C TYR A 246 10.11 3.70 17.98
N ARG A 247 11.35 3.84 17.51
CA ARG A 247 12.54 3.27 18.13
C ARG A 247 13.68 4.28 18.05
N PRO A 248 14.68 4.20 18.95
CA PRO A 248 15.93 4.91 18.75
C PRO A 248 16.56 4.52 17.40
N ASN A 249 17.18 5.50 16.74
CA ASN A 249 18.05 5.21 15.62
C ASN A 249 19.25 4.41 16.13
N LEU A 250 19.71 3.43 15.36
CA LEU A 250 20.89 2.66 15.69
C LEU A 250 22.09 3.14 14.86
N ALA A 251 23.28 2.89 15.36
CA ALA A 251 24.51 2.87 14.57
C ALA A 251 25.36 1.68 14.98
N GLY A 252 26.08 1.08 14.02
CA GLY A 252 27.04 0.01 14.29
C GLY A 252 28.32 0.57 14.91
N PHE A 253 28.82 -0.09 15.95
CA PHE A 253 30.11 0.19 16.59
C PHE A 253 30.89 -1.11 16.75
N VAL A 254 32.21 -1.03 16.63
CA VAL A 254 33.12 -2.16 16.80
C VAL A 254 34.06 -1.86 17.95
N ALA A 255 34.22 -2.80 18.86
CA ALA A 255 35.20 -2.68 19.95
C ALA A 255 36.62 -2.91 19.40
N ASP A 256 37.49 -1.92 19.60
CA ASP A 256 38.93 -2.07 19.39
C ASP A 256 39.55 -3.02 20.43
N THR A 257 40.79 -3.44 20.19
CA THR A 257 41.66 -4.17 21.13
C THR A 257 41.80 -3.47 22.49
N THR A 258 41.62 -2.14 22.52
CA THR A 258 41.61 -1.32 23.74
C THR A 258 40.22 -1.18 24.40
N ASN A 259 39.21 -1.89 23.89
CA ASN A 259 37.78 -1.74 24.21
C ASN A 259 37.21 -0.35 23.92
N SER A 260 37.87 0.46 23.10
CA SER A 260 37.30 1.70 22.59
C SER A 260 36.31 1.41 21.45
N LEU A 261 35.17 2.10 21.44
CA LEU A 261 34.12 1.88 20.45
C LEU A 261 34.36 2.75 19.21
N ILE A 262 34.60 2.10 18.08
CA ILE A 262 34.82 2.75 16.80
C ILE A 262 33.52 2.66 15.99
N PRO A 263 32.97 3.78 15.49
CA PRO A 263 31.84 3.75 14.57
C PRO A 263 32.14 2.92 13.32
N PHE A 264 31.25 2.00 12.95
CA PHE A 264 31.42 1.10 11.80
C PHE A 264 31.59 1.88 10.47
N GLU A 265 30.98 3.06 10.37
CA GLU A 265 31.13 3.99 9.24
C GLU A 265 32.56 4.49 9.01
N LYS A 266 33.48 4.35 9.98
CA LYS A 266 34.88 4.77 9.83
C LYS A 266 35.79 3.70 9.23
N PHE A 267 35.30 2.46 9.12
CA PHE A 267 36.10 1.39 8.54
C PHE A 267 36.15 1.52 7.03
N VAL A 268 37.35 1.43 6.47
CA VAL A 268 37.64 1.39 5.04
C VAL A 268 38.24 0.04 4.68
N LEU A 269 37.98 -0.44 3.46
CA LEU A 269 38.56 -1.67 2.96
C LEU A 269 40.04 -1.43 2.64
N ALA A 270 40.96 -2.21 3.22
CA ALA A 270 42.38 -2.10 2.93
C ALA A 270 42.73 -2.94 1.69
N ALA A 271 43.42 -2.33 0.71
CA ALA A 271 43.88 -3.01 -0.50
C ALA A 271 45.37 -3.38 -0.41
N TYR A 272 46.20 -2.38 -0.06
CA TYR A 272 47.65 -2.52 -0.02
C TYR A 272 48.23 -1.90 1.25
N VAL A 273 49.46 -2.27 1.61
CA VAL A 273 50.27 -1.59 2.62
C VAL A 273 51.61 -1.22 2.01
N LEU A 274 51.98 0.06 2.08
CA LEU A 274 53.33 0.52 1.74
C LEU A 274 54.17 0.53 3.02
N HIS A 275 54.99 -0.50 3.20
CA HIS A 275 55.85 -0.60 4.37
C HIS A 275 56.88 0.54 4.41
N ASP A 276 57.37 0.96 3.25
CA ASP A 276 58.36 2.04 3.07
C ASP A 276 57.77 3.27 2.36
N GLY A 277 56.51 3.61 2.68
CA GLY A 277 55.78 4.75 2.10
C GLY A 277 56.46 6.12 2.24
N GLU A 278 57.37 6.29 3.19
CA GLU A 278 58.18 7.53 3.36
C GLU A 278 58.99 7.89 2.12
N ARG A 279 59.35 6.90 1.30
CA ARG A 279 60.10 7.07 0.05
C ARG A 279 59.28 7.70 -1.08
N VAL A 280 57.97 7.70 -0.94
CA VAL A 280 56.99 8.23 -1.91
C VAL A 280 56.08 9.29 -1.29
N GLY A 281 56.50 9.87 -0.16
CA GLY A 281 55.80 10.98 0.50
C GLY A 281 54.60 10.56 1.35
N TYR A 282 54.46 9.28 1.68
CA TYR A 282 53.47 8.77 2.64
C TYR A 282 54.12 8.37 3.97
N GLY A 283 53.34 8.00 4.98
CA GLY A 283 53.88 7.46 6.23
C GLY A 283 54.53 6.08 6.05
N ARG A 284 55.29 5.63 7.05
CA ARG A 284 55.69 4.23 7.17
C ARG A 284 54.46 3.36 7.45
N ASP A 285 54.43 2.16 6.88
CA ASP A 285 53.29 1.23 6.95
C ASP A 285 51.95 1.89 6.58
N PHE A 286 51.97 2.69 5.51
CA PHE A 286 50.79 3.40 5.06
C PHE A 286 49.79 2.43 4.41
N VAL A 287 48.63 2.29 5.04
CA VAL A 287 47.53 1.47 4.51
C VAL A 287 46.83 2.22 3.38
N VAL A 288 46.83 1.62 2.19
CA VAL A 288 46.10 2.13 1.03
C VAL A 288 44.71 1.52 1.03
N PRO A 289 43.66 2.34 1.21
CA PRO A 289 42.31 1.86 1.08
C PRO A 289 41.98 1.56 -0.38
N PHE A 290 41.03 0.65 -0.57
CA PHE A 290 40.48 0.29 -1.87
C PHE A 290 39.84 1.50 -2.58
N MET A 291 39.24 2.42 -1.82
CA MET A 291 38.87 3.75 -2.28
C MET A 291 39.19 4.75 -1.17
N PHE A 292 39.96 5.79 -1.48
CA PHE A 292 40.39 6.77 -0.51
C PHE A 292 39.22 7.63 -0.02
N GLY A 293 39.02 7.68 1.31
CA GLY A 293 37.95 8.46 1.93
C GLY A 293 36.54 7.90 1.75
N VAL A 294 36.40 6.69 1.20
CA VAL A 294 35.08 6.03 1.04
C VAL A 294 34.95 4.91 2.08
N PRO A 295 33.99 5.02 3.03
CA PRO A 295 33.69 3.96 3.98
C PRO A 295 33.37 2.62 3.30
N PHE A 296 33.78 1.53 3.94
CA PHE A 296 33.50 0.16 3.48
C PHE A 296 32.01 -0.08 3.24
N PHE A 297 31.14 0.41 4.13
CA PHE A 297 29.69 0.30 3.98
C PHE A 297 29.17 1.03 2.74
N GLU A 298 29.72 2.21 2.41
CA GLU A 298 29.30 2.97 1.21
C GLU A 298 29.75 2.29 -0.08
N ILE A 299 30.96 1.71 -0.09
CA ILE A 299 31.42 0.86 -1.20
C ILE A 299 30.41 -0.27 -1.43
N ARG A 300 30.02 -0.98 -0.36
CA ARG A 300 29.02 -2.05 -0.45
C ARG A 300 27.67 -1.52 -0.95
N LYS A 301 27.16 -0.42 -0.38
CA LYS A 301 25.89 0.19 -0.77
C LYS A 301 25.84 0.50 -2.27
N GLN A 302 26.90 1.11 -2.79
CA GLN A 302 26.99 1.45 -4.23
C GLN A 302 27.12 0.21 -5.11
N MET A 303 27.86 -0.82 -4.67
CA MET A 303 27.99 -2.08 -5.39
C MET A 303 26.65 -2.80 -5.51
N THR A 304 25.90 -2.94 -4.41
CA THR A 304 24.56 -3.54 -4.42
C THR A 304 23.63 -2.78 -5.37
N LYS A 305 23.68 -1.45 -5.33
CA LYS A 305 22.88 -0.57 -6.20
C LYS A 305 23.23 -0.72 -7.68
N THR A 306 24.51 -0.90 -8.00
CA THR A 306 24.99 -0.96 -9.40
C THR A 306 24.75 -2.33 -10.03
N LEU A 307 24.86 -3.40 -9.25
CA LEU A 307 24.83 -4.78 -9.76
C LEU A 307 23.45 -5.43 -9.72
N GLY A 308 22.52 -4.95 -8.90
CA GLY A 308 21.17 -5.49 -8.92
C GLY A 308 21.11 -6.99 -8.63
N ARG A 309 21.82 -7.50 -7.61
CA ARG A 309 21.62 -8.86 -7.01
C ARG A 309 21.78 -8.88 -5.49
N SER A 310 20.82 -9.46 -4.75
CA SER A 310 20.88 -9.63 -3.29
C SER A 310 21.67 -10.85 -2.82
N GLU A 311 21.85 -11.85 -3.70
CA GLU A 311 22.63 -13.07 -3.42
C GLU A 311 24.14 -12.92 -3.71
N ALA A 312 24.56 -11.82 -4.33
CA ALA A 312 25.94 -11.63 -4.81
C ALA A 312 26.91 -11.07 -3.77
N PHE A 313 26.59 -11.14 -2.46
CA PHE A 313 27.46 -10.59 -1.43
C PHE A 313 27.74 -11.58 -0.30
N GLN A 314 28.22 -12.76 -0.67
CA GLN A 314 29.38 -13.23 0.05
C GLN A 314 30.58 -12.52 -0.59
N LEU A 315 31.43 -11.84 0.19
CA LEU A 315 32.72 -11.27 -0.27
C LEU A 315 33.67 -12.30 -0.91
N THR A 316 33.20 -13.54 -1.05
CA THR A 316 33.83 -14.72 -1.62
C THR A 316 33.42 -14.97 -3.08
N ASP A 317 32.48 -14.23 -3.68
CA ASP A 317 32.10 -14.39 -5.09
C ASP A 317 32.95 -13.47 -5.97
N ASP A 318 34.17 -13.93 -6.21
CA ASP A 318 35.34 -13.14 -6.63
C ASP A 318 35.11 -12.32 -7.92
N GLY A 319 34.37 -12.84 -8.90
CA GLY A 319 34.20 -12.18 -10.21
C GLY A 319 33.35 -10.90 -10.19
N TYR A 320 32.44 -10.73 -9.23
CA TYR A 320 31.44 -9.66 -9.24
C TYR A 320 31.93 -8.36 -8.59
N PHE A 321 32.77 -8.45 -7.57
CA PHE A 321 33.30 -7.29 -6.86
C PHE A 321 34.16 -6.40 -7.77
N ALA A 322 34.88 -7.02 -8.70
CA ALA A 322 35.72 -6.32 -9.66
C ALA A 322 34.96 -5.46 -10.67
N GLU A 323 33.91 -6.01 -11.29
CA GLU A 323 33.10 -5.26 -12.26
C GLU A 323 32.46 -4.02 -11.61
N ALA A 324 32.02 -4.14 -10.36
CA ALA A 324 31.46 -3.00 -9.64
C ALA A 324 32.50 -1.97 -9.22
N SER A 325 33.69 -2.40 -8.77
CA SER A 325 34.77 -1.46 -8.39
C SER A 325 35.22 -0.57 -9.54
N VAL A 326 35.41 -1.15 -10.73
CA VAL A 326 35.79 -0.42 -11.96
C VAL A 326 34.70 0.58 -12.33
N ARG A 327 33.42 0.15 -12.33
CA ARG A 327 32.28 1.03 -12.62
C ARG A 327 32.13 2.17 -11.61
N VAL A 328 32.42 1.93 -10.33
CA VAL A 328 32.36 2.97 -9.28
C VAL A 328 33.48 4.00 -9.47
N CYS A 329 34.70 3.57 -9.82
CA CYS A 329 35.81 4.47 -10.11
C CYS A 329 35.62 5.27 -11.43
N GLU A 330 34.90 4.72 -12.41
CA GLU A 330 34.53 5.43 -13.64
C GLU A 330 33.48 6.52 -13.42
N GLN A 331 32.69 6.46 -12.34
CA GLN A 331 31.79 7.55 -11.99
C GLN A 331 32.60 8.78 -11.59
N TRP A 332 32.31 9.91 -12.25
CA TRP A 332 32.99 11.20 -12.06
C TRP A 332 33.14 11.66 -10.61
N ARG A 333 32.31 11.17 -9.68
CA ARG A 333 32.34 11.52 -8.26
C ARG A 333 33.47 10.86 -7.46
N TYR A 334 34.00 9.72 -7.90
CA TYR A 334 34.97 8.93 -7.12
C TYR A 334 36.34 8.76 -7.79
N ARG A 335 36.59 9.44 -8.91
CA ARG A 335 37.84 9.31 -9.66
C ARG A 335 39.08 9.58 -8.77
N GLU A 336 39.07 10.67 -8.01
CA GLU A 336 40.16 11.04 -7.08
C GLU A 336 40.40 9.97 -6.00
N ALA A 337 39.33 9.33 -5.51
CA ALA A 337 39.41 8.29 -4.49
C ALA A 337 40.13 7.02 -4.99
N CYS A 338 40.12 6.78 -6.31
CA CYS A 338 40.73 5.61 -6.92
C CYS A 338 42.15 5.85 -7.43
N GLU A 339 42.64 7.09 -7.50
CA GLU A 339 43.97 7.40 -8.08
C GLU A 339 45.12 6.75 -7.30
N LEU A 340 45.09 6.84 -5.98
CA LEU A 340 46.15 6.25 -5.15
C LEU A 340 46.20 4.72 -5.26
N PRO A 341 45.12 3.97 -4.98
CA PRO A 341 45.14 2.51 -5.13
C PRO A 341 45.45 2.07 -6.56
N TRP A 342 45.03 2.83 -7.58
CA TRP A 342 45.38 2.55 -8.97
C TRP A 342 46.88 2.70 -9.25
N ASN A 343 47.51 3.79 -8.78
CA ASN A 343 48.96 3.99 -8.92
C ASN A 343 49.76 2.89 -8.22
N VAL A 344 49.32 2.47 -7.03
CA VAL A 344 49.92 1.35 -6.28
C VAL A 344 49.79 0.07 -7.09
N SER A 345 48.60 -0.18 -7.63
CA SER A 345 48.28 -1.35 -8.43
C SER A 345 49.16 -1.47 -9.70
N GLN A 346 49.34 -0.37 -10.43
CA GLN A 346 50.23 -0.33 -11.59
C GLN A 346 51.68 -0.57 -11.22
N TYR A 347 52.12 -0.05 -10.07
CA TYR A 347 53.48 -0.27 -9.59
C TYR A 347 53.73 -1.76 -9.27
N VAL A 348 52.80 -2.42 -8.56
CA VAL A 348 52.96 -3.85 -8.21
C VAL A 348 52.83 -4.77 -9.41
N GLU A 349 52.06 -4.38 -10.44
CA GLU A 349 52.03 -5.08 -11.73
C GLU A 349 53.41 -5.09 -12.39
N GLN A 350 54.08 -3.93 -12.39
CA GLN A 350 55.37 -3.76 -13.06
C GLN A 350 56.55 -4.34 -12.27
N TYR A 351 56.56 -4.21 -10.94
CA TYR A 351 57.72 -4.49 -10.10
C TYR A 351 57.52 -5.61 -9.08
N GLY A 352 56.30 -6.09 -8.86
CA GLY A 352 56.00 -7.16 -7.90
C GLY A 352 55.71 -6.68 -6.47
N PHE A 353 55.56 -7.65 -5.56
CA PHE A 353 55.27 -7.44 -4.13
C PHE A 353 56.50 -7.70 -3.24
N TYR A 354 56.42 -7.28 -1.98
CA TYR A 354 57.42 -7.48 -0.92
C TYR A 354 58.83 -6.93 -1.22
N GLY A 355 58.95 -6.06 -2.22
CA GLY A 355 60.25 -5.59 -2.70
C GLY A 355 61.10 -6.70 -3.32
N LEU A 356 60.48 -7.80 -3.78
CA LEU A 356 61.15 -8.97 -4.33
C LEU A 356 61.14 -8.94 -5.86
N ASP A 357 62.19 -9.49 -6.46
CA ASP A 357 62.22 -9.79 -7.89
C ASP A 357 61.35 -11.03 -8.14
N ASN A 358 60.29 -10.85 -8.92
CA ASN A 358 59.33 -11.90 -9.29
C ASN A 358 59.98 -13.19 -9.86
N LYS A 359 61.19 -13.12 -10.43
CA LYS A 359 61.90 -14.29 -10.97
C LYS A 359 62.80 -14.98 -9.97
N THR A 360 63.38 -14.22 -9.03
CA THR A 360 64.45 -14.74 -8.17
C THR A 360 64.06 -14.84 -6.69
N GLY A 361 62.95 -14.21 -6.28
CA GLY A 361 62.51 -14.15 -4.87
C GLY A 361 63.49 -13.43 -3.95
N LYS A 362 64.45 -12.67 -4.51
CA LYS A 362 65.44 -11.88 -3.76
C LYS A 362 65.08 -10.40 -3.79
N PRO A 363 65.58 -9.57 -2.85
CA PRO A 363 65.33 -8.13 -2.87
C PRO A 363 65.68 -7.53 -4.22
N ALA A 364 64.70 -6.89 -4.87
CA ALA A 364 64.88 -6.34 -6.20
C ALA A 364 65.72 -5.05 -6.10
N LYS A 365 67.00 -5.17 -6.43
CA LYS A 365 67.95 -4.04 -6.57
C LYS A 365 67.79 -3.38 -7.94
N ILE A 366 66.57 -2.92 -8.20
CA ILE A 366 66.23 -2.22 -9.44
C ILE A 366 65.75 -0.82 -9.10
N ARG A 367 66.10 0.13 -9.96
CA ARG A 367 65.48 1.45 -9.92
C ARG A 367 64.05 1.32 -10.42
N THR A 368 63.12 1.92 -9.69
CA THR A 368 61.69 1.85 -9.99
C THR A 368 61.16 3.25 -10.22
N THR A 369 59.99 3.35 -10.84
CA THR A 369 59.34 4.63 -11.14
C THR A 369 57.98 4.66 -10.46
N TRP A 370 57.68 5.76 -9.77
CA TRP A 370 56.39 5.99 -9.11
C TRP A 370 55.84 7.34 -9.53
N LYS A 371 54.62 7.36 -10.09
CA LYS A 371 53.99 8.58 -10.64
C LYS A 371 54.90 9.37 -11.61
N GLY A 372 55.78 8.67 -12.33
CA GLY A 372 56.74 9.28 -13.26
C GLY A 372 58.06 9.75 -12.63
N GLU A 373 58.22 9.67 -11.31
CA GLU A 373 59.46 10.00 -10.60
C GLU A 373 60.28 8.75 -10.28
N PHE A 374 61.61 8.88 -10.35
CA PHE A 374 62.51 7.76 -10.06
C PHE A 374 62.68 7.57 -8.56
N ILE A 375 62.48 6.34 -8.09
CA ILE A 375 62.78 5.91 -6.74
C ILE A 375 64.13 5.16 -6.77
N PRO A 376 65.09 5.51 -5.89
CA PRO A 376 66.35 4.78 -5.75
C PRO A 376 66.10 3.32 -5.35
N GLU A 377 67.09 2.45 -5.51
CA GLU A 377 66.99 1.05 -5.04
C GLU A 377 66.92 0.96 -3.50
N PRO A 378 66.32 -0.09 -2.91
CA PRO A 378 65.62 -1.22 -3.55
C PRO A 378 64.19 -0.87 -4.01
N SER A 379 63.46 -1.76 -4.70
CA SER A 379 62.05 -1.52 -5.01
C SER A 379 61.21 -1.31 -3.73
N LEU A 380 60.06 -0.62 -3.84
CA LEU A 380 59.10 -0.44 -2.74
C LEU A 380 58.64 -1.78 -2.17
N ASN A 381 58.55 -1.84 -0.85
CA ASN A 381 58.03 -2.98 -0.11
C ASN A 381 56.52 -2.83 0.08
N ILE A 382 55.78 -3.42 -0.86
CA ILE A 382 54.31 -3.38 -0.88
C ILE A 382 53.78 -4.78 -0.61
N SER A 383 52.86 -4.89 0.34
CA SER A 383 52.06 -6.09 0.56
C SER A 383 50.58 -5.80 0.27
N ALA A 384 49.79 -6.85 0.13
CA ALA A 384 48.35 -6.75 -0.08
C ALA A 384 47.59 -7.72 0.84
N PHE A 385 46.30 -7.49 0.92
CA PHE A 385 45.34 -8.39 1.56
C PHE A 385 44.62 -9.18 0.46
N TYR A 386 43.32 -9.36 0.57
CA TYR A 386 42.51 -9.83 -0.54
C TYR A 386 42.39 -8.77 -1.65
N ILE A 387 42.76 -9.15 -2.88
CA ILE A 387 42.52 -8.36 -4.10
C ILE A 387 41.47 -9.08 -4.94
N PRO A 388 40.27 -8.52 -5.12
CA PRO A 388 39.24 -9.08 -5.98
C PRO A 388 39.69 -9.15 -7.46
N PRO A 389 39.44 -10.27 -8.17
CA PRO A 389 39.93 -10.49 -9.54
C PRO A 389 39.36 -9.50 -10.54
N GLY A 390 40.20 -8.65 -11.14
CA GLY A 390 39.80 -7.67 -12.15
C GLY A 390 39.51 -6.28 -11.59
N SER A 391 39.68 -6.07 -10.27
CA SER A 391 39.60 -4.74 -9.65
C SER A 391 40.93 -3.98 -9.75
N TYR A 392 41.97 -4.58 -9.19
CA TYR A 392 43.34 -4.11 -9.19
C TYR A 392 44.29 -5.27 -9.48
N PHE A 393 45.48 -4.98 -10.01
CA PHE A 393 46.55 -5.94 -10.21
C PHE A 393 47.05 -6.55 -8.90
N GLY A 394 47.29 -7.86 -8.93
CA GLY A 394 47.84 -8.62 -7.81
C GLY A 394 47.05 -9.87 -7.40
N HIS A 395 45.78 -9.99 -7.80
CA HIS A 395 44.93 -11.15 -7.46
C HIS A 395 45.61 -12.50 -7.77
N GLY A 396 46.08 -12.67 -9.01
CA GLY A 396 46.76 -13.89 -9.46
C GLY A 396 48.27 -13.90 -9.22
N TRP A 397 48.82 -12.97 -8.44
CA TRP A 397 50.26 -12.94 -8.19
C TRP A 397 50.68 -14.17 -7.36
N THR A 398 51.68 -14.88 -7.86
CA THR A 398 52.21 -16.08 -7.19
C THR A 398 53.51 -15.71 -6.49
N ASP A 399 53.56 -15.96 -5.18
CA ASP A 399 54.75 -15.72 -4.39
C ASP A 399 55.92 -16.58 -4.89
N PRO A 400 57.06 -15.98 -5.28
CA PRO A 400 58.21 -16.72 -5.78
C PRO A 400 58.82 -17.65 -4.74
N GLU A 401 58.68 -17.37 -3.44
CA GLU A 401 59.21 -18.17 -2.33
C GLU A 401 58.24 -19.28 -1.93
N THR A 402 56.98 -18.93 -1.62
CA THR A 402 56.00 -19.89 -1.10
C THR A 402 55.17 -20.62 -2.18
N LYS A 403 55.21 -20.14 -3.43
CA LYS A 403 54.41 -20.65 -4.56
C LYS A 403 52.89 -20.61 -4.35
N THR A 404 52.41 -19.80 -3.42
CA THR A 404 50.98 -19.59 -3.18
C THR A 404 50.50 -18.29 -3.84
N THR A 405 49.19 -18.12 -3.95
CA THR A 405 48.53 -16.88 -4.39
C THR A 405 47.87 -16.21 -3.18
N PRO A 406 48.65 -15.54 -2.31
CA PRO A 406 48.18 -15.09 -0.99
C PRO A 406 47.04 -14.06 -1.06
N PHE A 407 46.95 -13.33 -2.18
CA PHE A 407 45.99 -12.23 -2.36
C PHE A 407 44.69 -12.65 -3.06
N ALA A 408 44.57 -13.93 -3.44
CA ALA A 408 43.36 -14.47 -4.05
C ALA A 408 42.32 -14.93 -3.02
N ASP A 409 42.72 -15.15 -1.76
CA ASP A 409 41.85 -15.67 -0.71
C ASP A 409 41.05 -14.55 -0.03
N SER A 410 39.73 -14.59 -0.17
CA SER A 410 38.79 -13.61 0.42
C SER A 410 38.76 -13.63 1.95
N SER A 411 39.23 -14.70 2.59
CA SER A 411 39.38 -14.73 4.06
C SER A 411 40.46 -13.76 4.57
N ASN A 412 41.41 -13.36 3.70
CA ASN A 412 42.45 -12.39 4.03
C ASN A 412 41.97 -10.93 3.96
N LEU A 413 40.67 -10.68 3.77
CA LEU A 413 40.12 -9.33 3.73
C LEU A 413 40.40 -8.57 5.03
N ALA A 414 40.99 -7.38 4.89
CA ALA A 414 41.31 -6.52 6.01
C ALA A 414 40.58 -5.18 5.92
N LEU A 415 40.11 -4.71 7.07
CA LEU A 415 39.52 -3.40 7.28
C LEU A 415 40.49 -2.54 8.09
N ASN A 416 40.51 -1.25 7.79
CA ASN A 416 41.34 -0.27 8.47
C ASN A 416 40.51 0.94 8.87
N ILE A 417 40.97 1.71 9.84
CA ILE A 417 40.41 3.03 10.14
C ILE A 417 41.32 4.06 9.50
N GLN A 418 40.77 4.90 8.62
CA GLN A 418 41.57 5.85 7.86
C GLN A 418 42.44 6.73 8.78
N GLY A 419 43.75 6.75 8.50
CA GLY A 419 44.74 7.49 9.31
C GLY A 419 45.32 6.71 10.48
N THR A 420 44.98 5.42 10.63
CA THR A 420 45.59 4.50 11.60
C THR A 420 46.34 3.39 10.89
N ASN A 421 47.33 2.80 11.56
CA ASN A 421 48.07 1.63 11.04
C ASN A 421 47.51 0.30 11.57
N THR A 422 46.33 0.33 12.22
CA THR A 422 45.67 -0.86 12.78
C THR A 422 44.77 -1.52 11.76
N LEU A 423 44.90 -2.84 11.62
CA LEU A 423 44.15 -3.66 10.68
C LEU A 423 43.26 -4.62 11.45
N TYR A 424 42.04 -4.80 10.96
CA TYR A 424 41.03 -5.68 11.54
C TYR A 424 40.58 -6.67 10.48
N THR A 425 40.47 -7.95 10.83
CA THR A 425 39.84 -8.92 9.94
C THR A 425 38.33 -8.70 9.93
N LEU A 426 37.66 -9.10 8.85
CA LEU A 426 36.20 -9.01 8.78
C LEU A 426 35.53 -9.81 9.91
N ASP A 427 36.10 -10.95 10.26
CA ASP A 427 35.61 -11.82 11.33
C ASP A 427 35.71 -11.14 12.70
N TYR A 428 36.83 -10.46 12.96
CA TYR A 428 36.98 -9.66 14.18
C TYR A 428 35.89 -8.59 14.26
N VAL A 429 35.65 -7.86 13.16
CA VAL A 429 34.64 -6.80 13.10
C VAL A 429 33.24 -7.36 13.30
N GLN A 430 32.93 -8.53 12.72
CA GLN A 430 31.65 -9.21 12.89
C GLN A 430 31.42 -9.69 14.33
N GLU A 431 32.46 -10.20 14.98
CA GLU A 431 32.40 -10.76 16.34
C GLU A 431 32.34 -9.66 17.42
N HIS A 432 33.08 -8.56 17.21
CA HIS A 432 33.20 -7.46 18.19
C HIS A 432 32.29 -6.27 17.84
N GLY A 433 31.43 -6.42 16.84
CA GLY A 433 30.48 -5.42 16.40
C GLY A 433 29.17 -5.48 17.18
N SER A 434 28.62 -4.32 17.51
CA SER A 434 27.36 -4.18 18.23
C SER A 434 26.59 -2.93 17.77
N CYS A 435 25.27 -2.98 17.87
CA CYS A 435 24.41 -1.86 17.54
C CYS A 435 24.11 -1.01 18.77
N GLN A 436 24.32 0.29 18.68
CA GLN A 436 24.09 1.21 19.79
C GLN A 436 23.04 2.27 19.46
N GLN A 437 22.30 2.67 20.49
CA GLN A 437 21.23 3.66 20.37
C GLN A 437 21.81 5.07 20.21
N GLN A 438 21.30 5.79 19.22
CA GLN A 438 21.55 7.20 18.99
C GLN A 438 20.58 8.06 19.79
N LYS A 439 20.87 9.36 19.87
CA LYS A 439 19.99 10.36 20.51
C LYS A 439 18.73 10.66 19.69
N SER A 440 18.74 10.35 18.40
CA SER A 440 17.59 10.51 17.50
C SER A 440 16.74 9.24 17.46
N TYR A 441 15.48 9.42 17.08
CA TYR A 441 14.47 8.39 16.95
C TYR A 441 13.93 8.38 15.52
N GLN A 442 13.44 7.22 15.10
CA GLN A 442 12.66 7.05 13.89
C GLN A 442 11.26 6.59 14.25
N TRP A 443 10.28 7.06 13.50
CA TRP A 443 8.91 6.54 13.49
C TRP A 443 8.71 5.73 12.22
N GLY A 444 7.91 4.68 12.28
CA GLY A 444 7.71 3.84 11.11
C GLY A 444 6.79 2.67 11.31
N PHE A 445 6.92 1.71 10.39
CA PHE A 445 6.02 0.58 10.25
C PHE A 445 6.71 -0.77 10.35
N SER A 446 5.98 -1.73 10.89
CA SER A 446 6.21 -3.16 10.64
C SER A 446 5.59 -3.54 9.30
N PHE A 447 6.45 -3.93 8.34
CA PHE A 447 6.02 -4.32 7.00
C PHE A 447 5.02 -5.48 7.05
N LEU A 448 5.32 -6.52 7.85
CA LEU A 448 4.46 -7.70 8.00
C LEU A 448 3.06 -7.33 8.52
N GLN A 449 2.99 -6.44 9.52
CA GLN A 449 1.69 -6.03 10.06
C GLN A 449 0.90 -5.15 9.09
N VAL A 450 1.56 -4.22 8.40
CA VAL A 450 0.93 -3.42 7.33
C VAL A 450 0.39 -4.32 6.22
N PHE A 451 1.18 -5.33 5.82
CA PHE A 451 0.79 -6.30 4.80
C PHE A 451 -0.45 -7.11 5.22
N LEU A 452 -0.47 -7.63 6.45
CA LEU A 452 -1.63 -8.34 7.00
C LEU A 452 -2.86 -7.43 7.13
N MET A 453 -2.67 -6.19 7.58
CA MET A 453 -3.77 -5.22 7.68
C MET A 453 -4.35 -4.90 6.30
N ALA A 454 -3.51 -4.74 5.27
CA ALA A 454 -3.98 -4.52 3.92
C ALA A 454 -4.88 -5.68 3.47
N ILE A 455 -4.48 -6.93 3.66
CA ILE A 455 -5.29 -8.10 3.34
C ILE A 455 -6.63 -8.09 4.09
N LEU A 456 -6.61 -7.81 5.40
CA LEU A 456 -7.83 -7.78 6.21
C LEU A 456 -8.79 -6.67 5.78
N LEU A 457 -8.28 -5.47 5.46
CA LEU A 457 -9.06 -4.38 4.91
C LEU A 457 -9.65 -4.72 3.54
N LEU A 458 -8.96 -5.49 2.70
CA LEU A 458 -9.51 -5.96 1.42
C LEU A 458 -10.66 -6.94 1.61
N ILE A 459 -10.49 -7.91 2.52
CA ILE A 459 -11.54 -8.86 2.86
C ILE A 459 -12.75 -8.12 3.43
N TRP A 460 -12.52 -7.20 4.36
CA TRP A 460 -13.57 -6.41 5.00
C TRP A 460 -14.30 -5.51 4.01
N THR A 461 -13.59 -4.75 3.16
CA THR A 461 -14.21 -3.84 2.19
C THR A 461 -15.03 -4.62 1.16
N SER A 462 -14.45 -5.70 0.61
CA SER A 462 -15.11 -6.54 -0.39
C SER A 462 -16.36 -7.22 0.16
N GLY A 463 -16.28 -7.81 1.36
CA GLY A 463 -17.43 -8.48 1.97
C GLY A 463 -18.54 -7.50 2.40
N THR A 464 -18.17 -6.30 2.88
CA THR A 464 -19.14 -5.27 3.25
C THR A 464 -19.86 -4.74 2.02
N TYR A 465 -19.12 -4.47 0.94
CA TYR A 465 -19.69 -4.04 -0.34
C TYR A 465 -20.60 -5.12 -0.94
N PHE A 466 -20.18 -6.38 -0.94
CA PHE A 466 -21.00 -7.49 -1.43
C PHE A 466 -22.31 -7.62 -0.63
N THR A 467 -22.24 -7.51 0.69
CA THR A 467 -23.40 -7.58 1.58
C THR A 467 -24.36 -6.41 1.31
N TRP A 468 -23.82 -5.19 1.20
CA TRP A 468 -24.60 -4.00 0.86
C TRP A 468 -25.27 -4.11 -0.51
N LEU A 469 -24.53 -4.52 -1.54
CA LEU A 469 -25.04 -4.65 -2.91
C LEU A 469 -26.18 -5.66 -2.98
N LYS A 470 -25.99 -6.85 -2.39
CA LYS A 470 -27.01 -7.90 -2.34
C LYS A 470 -28.27 -7.43 -1.62
N ALA A 471 -28.12 -6.78 -0.47
CA ALA A 471 -29.25 -6.29 0.31
C ALA A 471 -30.01 -5.19 -0.44
N HIS A 472 -29.29 -4.20 -0.97
CA HIS A 472 -29.87 -3.06 -1.66
C HIS A 472 -30.62 -3.46 -2.93
N LYS A 473 -30.05 -4.37 -3.73
CA LYS A 473 -30.69 -4.84 -4.97
C LYS A 473 -31.91 -5.72 -4.73
N THR A 474 -31.89 -6.51 -3.66
CA THR A 474 -33.06 -7.31 -3.29
C THR A 474 -34.19 -6.41 -2.80
N LEU A 475 -33.88 -5.39 -2.00
CA LEU A 475 -34.85 -4.38 -1.56
C LEU A 475 -35.42 -3.57 -2.73
N GLU A 476 -34.58 -3.14 -3.67
CA GLU A 476 -35.04 -2.41 -4.87
C GLU A 476 -36.07 -3.22 -5.67
N LYS A 477 -35.85 -4.54 -5.81
CA LYS A 477 -36.80 -5.44 -6.47
C LYS A 477 -38.09 -5.63 -5.67
N GLN A 478 -38.00 -5.73 -4.34
CA GLN A 478 -39.16 -5.86 -3.47
C GLN A 478 -40.03 -4.59 -3.47
N VAL A 479 -39.42 -3.41 -3.39
CA VAL A 479 -40.11 -2.10 -3.47
C VAL A 479 -40.78 -1.88 -4.84
N GLN A 480 -40.28 -2.52 -5.90
CA GLN A 480 -40.91 -2.47 -7.21
C GLN A 480 -42.12 -3.41 -7.36
N LEU A 481 -42.18 -4.48 -6.56
CA LEU A 481 -43.19 -5.53 -6.63
C LEU A 481 -44.33 -5.31 -5.63
N ASP A 482 -44.03 -4.80 -4.44
CA ASP A 482 -45.00 -4.45 -3.41
C ASP A 482 -44.81 -2.99 -2.99
N GLU A 483 -45.90 -2.32 -2.63
CA GLU A 483 -45.98 -0.92 -2.15
C GLU A 483 -45.38 -0.77 -0.73
N VAL A 484 -44.18 -1.30 -0.52
CA VAL A 484 -43.50 -1.38 0.78
C VAL A 484 -42.67 -0.13 1.04
N ASP A 485 -42.75 0.39 2.26
CA ASP A 485 -41.93 1.50 2.76
C ASP A 485 -40.44 1.29 2.43
N LYS A 486 -39.84 2.27 1.74
CA LYS A 486 -38.42 2.26 1.31
C LYS A 486 -37.42 2.26 2.47
N GLU A 487 -37.84 2.56 3.69
CA GLU A 487 -36.95 2.83 4.80
C GLU A 487 -36.80 1.61 5.72
N VAL A 488 -35.56 1.15 5.86
CA VAL A 488 -35.15 0.24 6.94
C VAL A 488 -35.57 0.89 8.27
N PRO A 489 -36.31 0.19 9.15
CA PRO A 489 -36.78 0.79 10.39
C PRO A 489 -35.61 1.36 11.19
N SER A 490 -35.68 2.68 11.41
CA SER A 490 -34.71 3.42 12.21
C SER A 490 -34.96 3.18 13.70
N GLU A 491 -33.95 3.47 14.52
CA GLU A 491 -33.84 3.19 15.97
C GLU A 491 -35.17 3.09 16.73
N PHE A 492 -36.01 4.13 16.70
CA PHE A 492 -37.28 4.15 17.41
C PHE A 492 -38.35 3.22 16.80
N LYS A 493 -38.40 3.10 15.48
CA LYS A 493 -39.31 2.18 14.77
C LYS A 493 -38.94 0.73 15.12
N SER A 494 -37.64 0.41 15.14
CA SER A 494 -37.14 -0.92 15.55
C SER A 494 -37.45 -1.24 17.02
N ALA A 495 -37.29 -0.27 17.93
CA ALA A 495 -37.62 -0.45 19.34
C ALA A 495 -39.12 -0.65 19.57
N LEU A 496 -39.97 0.13 18.88
CA LEU A 496 -41.43 -0.02 18.95
C LEU A 496 -41.90 -1.35 18.36
N THR A 497 -41.33 -1.76 17.23
CA THR A 497 -41.62 -3.08 16.64
C THR A 497 -41.25 -4.19 17.62
N PHE A 498 -40.04 -4.15 18.20
CA PHE A 498 -39.59 -5.11 19.20
C PHE A 498 -40.56 -5.19 20.40
N ALA A 499 -40.90 -4.05 20.99
CA ALA A 499 -41.80 -4.00 22.14
C ALA A 499 -43.19 -4.56 21.81
N SER A 500 -43.74 -4.22 20.63
CA SER A 500 -45.05 -4.70 20.20
C SER A 500 -45.06 -6.21 19.94
N THR A 501 -44.00 -6.76 19.33
CA THR A 501 -43.88 -8.20 19.07
C THR A 501 -43.73 -8.99 20.36
N VAL A 502 -42.91 -8.52 21.31
CA VAL A 502 -42.74 -9.17 22.61
C VAL A 502 -44.07 -9.17 23.39
N GLN A 503 -44.79 -8.05 23.41
CA GLN A 503 -46.08 -7.97 24.07
C GLN A 503 -47.11 -8.91 23.44
N PHE A 504 -47.13 -9.00 22.11
CA PHE A 504 -48.03 -9.90 21.39
C PHE A 504 -47.73 -11.38 21.65
N GLU A 505 -46.46 -11.79 21.56
CA GLU A 505 -46.06 -13.18 21.82
C GLU A 505 -46.30 -13.58 23.28
N MET A 506 -46.06 -12.68 24.24
CA MET A 506 -46.37 -12.94 25.65
C MET A 506 -47.88 -13.07 25.91
N ALA A 507 -48.69 -12.23 25.26
CA ALA A 507 -50.15 -12.34 25.35
C ALA A 507 -50.65 -13.68 24.77
N MET A 508 -50.07 -14.14 23.65
CA MET A 508 -50.38 -15.44 23.05
C MET A 508 -49.94 -16.62 23.93
N ALA A 509 -48.86 -16.46 24.71
CA ALA A 509 -48.42 -17.45 25.70
C ALA A 509 -49.30 -17.50 26.97
N GLY A 510 -50.45 -16.80 26.98
CA GLY A 510 -51.42 -16.85 28.08
C GLY A 510 -51.06 -15.99 29.29
N LYS A 511 -50.12 -15.05 29.14
CA LYS A 511 -49.80 -14.06 30.18
C LYS A 511 -50.62 -12.80 29.91
N GLU A 512 -51.49 -12.39 30.85
CA GLU A 512 -52.07 -11.05 30.82
C GLU A 512 -50.95 -10.01 30.75
N LYS A 513 -51.17 -8.97 29.92
CA LYS A 513 -50.23 -7.91 29.52
C LYS A 513 -48.99 -7.84 30.42
N PRO A 514 -47.76 -8.03 29.90
CA PRO A 514 -46.56 -7.91 30.73
C PRO A 514 -46.55 -6.52 31.36
N GLU A 515 -46.89 -6.45 32.65
CA GLU A 515 -46.85 -5.19 33.37
C GLU A 515 -45.42 -4.66 33.29
N LEU A 516 -45.30 -3.34 33.11
CA LEU A 516 -44.04 -2.61 33.10
C LEU A 516 -43.21 -2.77 34.40
N SER A 517 -43.71 -3.56 35.37
CA SER A 517 -43.19 -3.84 36.71
C SER A 517 -42.19 -5.01 36.76
N LEU A 518 -42.05 -5.81 35.69
CA LEU A 518 -41.09 -6.92 35.65
C LEU A 518 -39.65 -6.41 35.63
N THR A 519 -38.80 -6.93 36.52
CA THR A 519 -37.35 -6.64 36.48
C THR A 519 -36.70 -7.26 35.24
N ASN A 520 -35.59 -6.66 34.75
CA ASN A 520 -34.86 -7.13 33.58
C ASN A 520 -34.52 -8.63 33.63
N GLY A 521 -34.15 -9.16 34.80
CA GLY A 521 -33.85 -10.58 34.99
C GLY A 521 -35.10 -11.47 34.86
N GLN A 522 -36.21 -11.08 35.48
CA GLN A 522 -37.48 -11.81 35.41
C GLN A 522 -38.06 -11.81 33.99
N LEU A 523 -37.95 -10.69 33.27
CA LEU A 523 -38.36 -10.58 31.88
C LEU A 523 -37.49 -11.46 30.98
N HIS A 524 -36.16 -11.45 31.15
CA HIS A 524 -35.26 -12.29 30.36
C HIS A 524 -35.51 -13.79 30.58
N SER A 525 -35.70 -14.21 31.83
CA SER A 525 -36.05 -15.61 32.15
C SER A 525 -37.42 -16.02 31.61
N ALA A 526 -38.41 -15.12 31.63
CA ALA A 526 -39.73 -15.39 31.06
C ALA A 526 -39.66 -15.55 29.53
N ILE A 527 -38.93 -14.68 28.83
CA ILE A 527 -38.69 -14.80 27.38
C ILE A 527 -38.01 -16.13 27.05
N GLN A 528 -37.02 -16.54 27.85
CA GLN A 528 -36.24 -17.74 27.54
C GLN A 528 -36.99 -19.04 27.87
N ARG A 529 -37.78 -19.04 28.95
CA ARG A 529 -38.57 -20.19 29.38
C ARG A 529 -39.87 -20.34 28.59
N ASP A 530 -40.61 -19.24 28.42
CA ASP A 530 -41.99 -19.26 27.93
C ASP A 530 -42.06 -19.02 26.41
N LEU A 531 -41.08 -18.32 25.83
CA LEU A 531 -40.98 -18.06 24.38
C LEU A 531 -39.82 -18.80 23.70
N HIS A 532 -39.11 -19.68 24.42
CA HIS A 532 -37.91 -20.38 23.93
C HIS A 532 -36.87 -19.45 23.29
N GLY A 533 -36.73 -18.22 23.81
CA GLY A 533 -35.81 -17.21 23.32
C GLY A 533 -36.42 -16.17 22.36
N GLY A 534 -37.68 -16.37 21.92
CA GLY A 534 -38.47 -15.42 21.13
C GLY A 534 -37.94 -15.18 19.71
N ARG A 535 -38.83 -14.85 18.77
CA ARG A 535 -38.43 -14.58 17.37
C ARG A 535 -39.19 -13.42 16.77
N ILE A 536 -38.51 -12.59 15.98
CA ILE A 536 -39.14 -11.47 15.26
C ILE A 536 -39.11 -11.76 13.77
N MET A 537 -40.27 -11.61 13.15
CA MET A 537 -40.45 -11.56 11.71
C MET A 537 -41.04 -10.21 11.34
N SER A 538 -40.67 -9.67 10.18
CA SER A 538 -41.30 -8.43 9.72
C SER A 538 -42.77 -8.68 9.37
N THR A 539 -43.66 -7.77 9.76
CA THR A 539 -45.11 -7.81 9.47
C THR A 539 -45.42 -7.88 7.97
N THR A 540 -44.45 -7.60 7.10
CA THR A 540 -44.53 -7.72 5.64
C THR A 540 -44.57 -9.17 5.14
N SER A 541 -44.37 -10.17 6.02
CA SER A 541 -44.19 -11.56 5.60
C SER A 541 -45.44 -12.24 5.02
N GLU A 542 -46.64 -11.72 5.25
CA GLU A 542 -47.87 -12.33 4.73
C GLU A 542 -48.05 -12.17 3.21
N ILE A 543 -47.27 -11.29 2.55
CA ILE A 543 -47.47 -10.98 1.12
C ILE A 543 -46.46 -11.70 0.19
N THR A 544 -45.29 -12.12 0.69
CA THR A 544 -44.17 -12.60 -0.15
C THR A 544 -44.04 -14.13 -0.29
N THR A 545 -45.11 -14.86 -0.60
CA THR A 545 -45.00 -16.32 -0.90
C THR A 545 -44.47 -16.63 -2.30
N ASN A 546 -44.35 -15.64 -3.20
CA ASN A 546 -43.94 -15.82 -4.60
C ASN A 546 -42.74 -14.95 -4.99
N ILE A 547 -41.58 -15.12 -4.35
CA ILE A 547 -40.34 -14.49 -4.85
C ILE A 547 -39.68 -15.46 -5.88
N PRO A 548 -39.62 -15.11 -7.18
CA PRO A 548 -39.01 -15.95 -8.18
C PRO A 548 -37.48 -15.95 -8.05
N GLU A 549 -36.90 -17.12 -8.32
CA GLU A 549 -35.52 -17.43 -8.66
C GLU A 549 -34.38 -16.75 -7.86
N GLN A 550 -33.54 -17.61 -7.30
CA GLN A 550 -32.32 -17.31 -6.57
C GLN A 550 -31.51 -16.17 -7.23
N TYR A 551 -31.52 -15.00 -6.59
CA TYR A 551 -30.70 -13.85 -6.99
C TYR A 551 -29.24 -14.29 -7.13
N ASN A 552 -28.78 -14.40 -8.37
CA ASN A 552 -27.40 -14.70 -8.69
C ASN A 552 -26.67 -13.38 -8.92
N PRO A 553 -25.92 -12.87 -7.93
CA PRO A 553 -25.21 -11.59 -8.06
C PRO A 553 -24.26 -11.58 -9.26
N MET A 554 -23.70 -12.73 -9.64
CA MET A 554 -22.84 -12.85 -10.83
C MET A 554 -23.61 -12.61 -12.12
N LYS A 555 -24.88 -13.02 -12.22
CA LYS A 555 -25.71 -12.83 -13.42
C LYS A 555 -26.07 -11.36 -13.64
N GLU A 556 -26.19 -10.59 -12.56
CA GLU A 556 -26.49 -9.15 -12.60
C GLU A 556 -25.24 -8.27 -12.71
N ILE A 557 -24.12 -8.65 -12.06
CA ILE A 557 -22.81 -8.08 -12.37
C ILE A 557 -22.47 -8.32 -13.84
N TRP A 558 -22.80 -9.50 -14.37
CA TRP A 558 -22.66 -9.84 -15.79
C TRP A 558 -23.62 -9.03 -16.66
N SER A 559 -24.86 -8.74 -16.22
CA SER A 559 -25.78 -7.89 -16.98
C SER A 559 -25.39 -6.41 -16.97
N LEU A 560 -24.84 -5.90 -15.86
CA LEU A 560 -24.23 -4.58 -15.75
C LEU A 560 -22.96 -4.49 -16.62
N CYS A 561 -22.10 -5.50 -16.57
CA CYS A 561 -20.96 -5.65 -17.47
C CYS A 561 -21.40 -5.82 -18.92
N LYS A 562 -22.55 -6.41 -19.23
CA LYS A 562 -23.06 -6.53 -20.60
C LYS A 562 -23.65 -5.22 -21.11
N ARG A 563 -24.40 -4.49 -20.26
CA ARG A 563 -25.06 -3.22 -20.60
C ARG A 563 -24.09 -2.03 -20.60
N ARG A 564 -22.97 -2.16 -19.89
CA ARG A 564 -21.89 -1.17 -19.79
C ARG A 564 -20.54 -1.83 -20.02
N TRP A 565 -20.45 -2.65 -21.07
CA TRP A 565 -19.28 -3.48 -21.40
C TRP A 565 -17.99 -2.71 -21.64
N PHE A 566 -18.07 -1.40 -21.91
CA PHE A 566 -16.91 -0.53 -22.00
C PHE A 566 -16.34 -0.11 -20.62
N ILE A 567 -17.11 -0.21 -19.52
CA ILE A 567 -16.66 0.22 -18.18
C ILE A 567 -15.61 -0.74 -17.62
N PHE A 568 -15.80 -2.04 -17.78
CA PHE A 568 -14.88 -3.04 -17.21
C PHE A 568 -13.50 -3.00 -17.90
N PRO A 569 -13.38 -2.98 -19.25
CA PRO A 569 -12.12 -2.74 -19.94
C PRO A 569 -11.53 -1.36 -19.63
N ALA A 570 -12.34 -0.31 -19.51
CA ALA A 570 -11.83 1.02 -19.16
C ALA A 570 -11.24 1.05 -17.75
N LEU A 571 -11.92 0.44 -16.77
CA LEU A 571 -11.42 0.30 -15.39
C LEU A 571 -10.15 -0.54 -15.33
N VAL A 572 -10.15 -1.71 -15.97
CA VAL A 572 -8.98 -2.61 -16.05
C VAL A 572 -7.81 -1.91 -16.75
N PHE A 573 -8.05 -1.18 -17.83
CA PHE A 573 -7.04 -0.42 -18.56
C PHE A 573 -6.50 0.75 -17.74
N THR A 574 -7.37 1.55 -17.09
CA THR A 574 -6.91 2.62 -16.17
C THR A 574 -6.12 2.06 -15.01
N THR A 575 -6.51 0.90 -14.50
CA THR A 575 -5.83 0.26 -13.38
C THR A 575 -4.48 -0.28 -13.84
N LEU A 576 -4.41 -0.93 -15.01
CA LEU A 576 -3.15 -1.36 -15.65
C LEU A 576 -2.21 -0.18 -15.87
N CYS A 577 -2.69 0.93 -16.46
CA CYS A 577 -1.90 2.15 -16.67
C CYS A 577 -1.39 2.79 -15.37
N MET A 578 -2.21 2.82 -14.33
CA MET A 578 -1.80 3.36 -13.03
C MET A 578 -0.87 2.39 -12.28
N THR A 579 -0.95 1.09 -12.55
CA THR A 579 -0.02 0.11 -11.98
C THR A 579 1.33 0.08 -12.71
N THR A 580 1.35 0.27 -14.03
CA THR A 580 2.62 0.44 -14.76
C THR A 580 3.34 1.72 -14.35
N LEU A 581 2.61 2.76 -13.93
CA LEU A 581 3.19 3.96 -13.29
C LEU A 581 3.93 3.68 -11.98
N VAL A 582 3.35 2.82 -11.14
CA VAL A 582 3.90 2.50 -9.81
C VAL A 582 5.07 1.51 -9.93
N LEU A 583 5.05 0.64 -10.94
CA LEU A 583 6.07 -0.39 -11.15
C LEU A 583 7.29 0.09 -11.96
N LEU A 584 7.22 1.25 -12.63
CA LEU A 584 8.36 1.80 -13.37
C LEU A 584 9.32 2.54 -12.40
N PRO A 585 10.58 2.09 -12.23
CA PRO A 585 11.38 2.42 -11.04
C PRO A 585 12.08 3.78 -11.11
N ILE A 586 11.88 4.54 -12.17
CA ILE A 586 12.76 5.66 -12.46
C ILE A 586 12.03 6.93 -12.02
N MET A 587 12.53 7.59 -10.98
CA MET A 587 11.98 8.84 -10.42
C MET A 587 11.71 9.93 -11.48
N THR A 588 12.49 9.98 -12.57
CA THR A 588 12.25 10.89 -13.71
C THR A 588 11.03 10.51 -14.56
N PHE A 589 10.62 9.23 -14.56
CA PHE A 589 9.41 8.74 -15.22
C PHE A 589 8.16 8.81 -14.35
N PHE A 590 8.28 8.94 -13.03
CA PHE A 590 7.10 9.02 -12.15
C PHE A 590 6.32 10.32 -12.36
N VAL A 591 7.02 11.46 -12.46
CA VAL A 591 6.41 12.77 -12.72
C VAL A 591 5.92 12.85 -14.17
N ALA A 592 6.73 12.43 -15.14
CA ALA A 592 6.34 12.43 -16.56
C ALA A 592 5.17 11.48 -16.82
N GLY A 593 5.19 10.29 -16.23
CA GLY A 593 4.13 9.31 -16.34
C GLY A 593 2.83 9.75 -15.66
N ALA A 594 2.89 10.40 -14.49
CA ALA A 594 1.73 10.97 -13.83
C ALA A 594 1.09 12.08 -14.70
N ILE A 595 1.92 12.95 -15.30
CA ILE A 595 1.47 14.00 -16.23
C ILE A 595 0.79 13.41 -17.48
N VAL A 596 1.23 12.25 -17.95
CA VAL A 596 0.66 11.56 -19.12
C VAL A 596 -0.64 10.84 -18.79
N LEU A 597 -0.69 10.10 -17.67
CA LEU A 597 -1.76 9.13 -17.44
C LEU A 597 -2.92 9.65 -16.59
N ILE A 598 -2.70 10.69 -15.77
CA ILE A 598 -3.78 11.36 -15.02
C ILE A 598 -4.84 11.96 -15.97
N PRO A 599 -4.50 12.69 -17.05
CA PRO A 599 -5.49 13.21 -18.00
C PRO A 599 -6.29 12.12 -18.71
N LEU A 600 -5.65 10.98 -19.02
CA LEU A 600 -6.33 9.84 -19.63
C LEU A 600 -7.35 9.24 -18.66
N HIS A 601 -6.93 9.02 -17.41
CA HIS A 601 -7.80 8.51 -16.34
C HIS A 601 -8.98 9.44 -16.09
N THR A 602 -8.74 10.75 -15.95
CA THR A 602 -9.81 11.72 -15.74
C THR A 602 -10.75 11.77 -16.95
N GLY A 603 -10.26 11.78 -18.18
CA GLY A 603 -11.12 11.73 -19.38
C GLY A 603 -12.03 10.51 -19.43
N PHE A 604 -11.55 9.31 -19.07
CA PHE A 604 -12.38 8.11 -18.99
C PHE A 604 -13.40 8.17 -17.84
N VAL A 605 -13.02 8.67 -16.66
CA VAL A 605 -13.96 8.85 -15.55
C VAL A 605 -15.05 9.84 -15.92
N PHE A 606 -14.70 10.96 -16.57
CA PHE A 606 -15.66 11.94 -17.06
C PHE A 606 -16.57 11.36 -18.14
N ALA A 607 -16.03 10.57 -19.07
CA ALA A 607 -16.83 9.87 -20.08
C ALA A 607 -17.86 8.95 -19.44
N ILE A 608 -17.48 8.17 -18.42
CA ILE A 608 -18.38 7.24 -17.73
C ILE A 608 -19.44 7.98 -16.88
N SER A 609 -19.05 9.10 -16.28
CA SER A 609 -19.86 9.78 -15.26
C SER A 609 -20.82 10.82 -15.82
N ILE A 610 -20.42 11.51 -16.89
CA ILE A 610 -21.17 12.64 -17.49
C ILE A 610 -21.84 12.22 -18.80
N GLY A 611 -21.20 11.36 -19.59
CA GLY A 611 -21.68 11.04 -20.92
C GLY A 611 -23.00 10.25 -20.90
N SER A 612 -24.11 10.91 -21.26
CA SER A 612 -25.41 10.27 -21.41
C SER A 612 -25.54 9.55 -22.77
N THR A 613 -24.85 10.07 -23.81
CA THR A 613 -24.86 9.55 -25.19
C THR A 613 -23.51 8.96 -25.59
N SER A 614 -23.48 8.08 -26.60
CA SER A 614 -22.23 7.54 -27.14
C SER A 614 -21.28 8.64 -27.67
N ARG A 615 -21.85 9.75 -28.16
CA ARG A 615 -21.11 10.89 -28.69
C ARG A 615 -20.45 11.73 -27.59
N SER A 616 -21.18 12.04 -26.51
CA SER A 616 -20.60 12.77 -25.37
C SER A 616 -19.55 11.92 -24.63
N ARG A 617 -19.75 10.60 -24.52
CA ARG A 617 -18.72 9.66 -24.01
C ARG A 617 -17.46 9.67 -24.85
N GLY A 618 -17.60 9.58 -26.18
CA GLY A 618 -16.47 9.63 -27.10
C GLY A 618 -15.67 10.93 -26.98
N PHE A 619 -16.36 12.06 -26.78
CA PHE A 619 -15.72 13.35 -26.57
C PHE A 619 -14.84 13.41 -25.31
N PHE A 620 -15.37 13.03 -24.15
CA PHE A 620 -14.60 13.07 -22.90
C PHE A 620 -13.42 12.09 -22.91
N ALA A 621 -13.59 10.91 -23.51
CA ALA A 621 -12.48 9.97 -23.70
C ALA A 621 -11.40 10.53 -24.64
N TRP A 622 -11.81 11.17 -25.73
CA TRP A 622 -10.89 11.81 -26.69
C TRP A 622 -10.19 13.03 -26.09
N ALA A 623 -10.88 13.83 -25.29
CA ALA A 623 -10.29 14.95 -24.55
C ALA A 623 -9.24 14.47 -23.53
N GLY A 624 -9.50 13.36 -22.84
CA GLY A 624 -8.50 12.71 -21.97
C GLY A 624 -7.29 12.21 -22.74
N PHE A 625 -7.50 11.64 -23.93
CA PHE A 625 -6.42 11.20 -24.82
C PHE A 625 -5.57 12.36 -25.35
N ILE A 626 -6.19 13.50 -25.69
CA ILE A 626 -5.44 14.72 -26.04
C ILE A 626 -4.66 15.24 -24.84
N GLY A 627 -5.27 15.25 -23.66
CA GLY A 627 -4.57 15.61 -22.42
C GLY A 627 -3.34 14.73 -22.18
N MET A 628 -3.44 13.43 -22.47
CA MET A 628 -2.31 12.49 -22.41
C MET A 628 -1.22 12.85 -23.41
N LEU A 629 -1.57 13.15 -24.67
CA LEU A 629 -0.59 13.54 -25.70
C LEU A 629 0.12 14.85 -25.34
N ILE A 630 -0.61 15.85 -24.84
CA ILE A 630 -0.04 17.11 -24.35
C ILE A 630 0.88 16.82 -23.16
N GLY A 631 0.43 16.01 -22.21
CA GLY A 631 1.22 15.59 -21.07
C GLY A 631 2.51 14.85 -21.47
N ALA A 632 2.46 14.03 -22.52
CA ALA A 632 3.62 13.33 -23.05
C ALA A 632 4.64 14.29 -23.66
N VAL A 633 4.18 15.28 -24.44
CA VAL A 633 5.04 16.33 -25.01
C VAL A 633 5.69 17.16 -23.90
N VAL A 634 4.92 17.57 -22.89
CA VAL A 634 5.44 18.32 -21.73
C VAL A 634 6.43 17.49 -20.93
N GLY A 635 6.11 16.22 -20.66
CA GLY A 635 7.01 15.29 -19.99
C GLY A 635 8.33 15.12 -20.74
N LEU A 636 8.27 14.98 -22.08
CA LEU A 636 9.45 14.91 -22.93
C LEU A 636 10.28 16.21 -22.89
N MET A 637 9.64 17.37 -22.85
CA MET A 637 10.32 18.67 -22.70
C MET A 637 10.99 18.84 -21.34
N VAL A 638 10.39 18.34 -20.27
CA VAL A 638 10.97 18.37 -18.91
C VAL A 638 12.16 17.42 -18.82
N ILE A 639 12.04 16.21 -19.37
CA ILE A 639 13.14 15.24 -19.41
C ILE A 639 14.33 15.78 -20.23
N THR A 640 14.06 16.39 -21.39
CA THR A 640 15.13 16.94 -22.26
C THR A 640 15.79 18.20 -21.70
N ARG A 641 15.11 18.98 -20.84
CA ARG A 641 15.71 20.14 -20.14
C ARG A 641 16.40 19.80 -18.83
N GLY A 642 15.99 18.74 -18.12
CA GLY A 642 16.59 18.33 -16.85
C GLY A 642 17.87 17.49 -16.99
N GLY A 643 18.23 17.09 -18.22
CA GLY A 643 19.47 16.38 -18.54
C GLY A 643 20.59 17.27 -19.11
N ALA A 644 20.45 18.60 -19.04
CA ALA A 644 21.45 19.58 -19.46
C ALA A 644 22.12 20.25 -18.25
#